data_AF-A0A7T0G4D5-F1
#
_entry.id   AF-A0A7T0G4D5-F1
#
_cell.length_a   1.000
_cell.length_b   1.000
_cell.length_c   1.000
_cell.angle_alpha   90.00
_cell.angle_beta   90.00
_cell.angle_gamma   90.00
#
_symmetry.space_group_name_H-M   'P 1'
#
loop_
_entity.id
_entity.type
_entity.pdbx_description
1 polymer ?
#
loop_
_entity_poly.entity_id
_entity_poly.type
_entity_poly.pdbx_seq_one_letter_code
_entity_poly.pdbx_strand_id
1 'polypeptide(L)'
;MHKEGIKEFPYYVGINSLKELATKDDRVVVLNIMGKESSTVTPTSHEYSGGNIVFGTGPGKGGKALPTKIGKIPVYNSIKEGIEAGHKFNTCVVYLPPSGVKDGVAEAVRANPDLKKVIILTEKVSVKDARIMRAICQTNGVDLFGGNCLGLADAWNHVRLGGALGGNSPEESLMKGSVALFSNSGNFTTTIAVYLSTAGWGTTTSVSSGKDVYIQYGPKEFLHGFENDDRSQAAVIYSEPGGYYEYGLKSSKPIVACVVGRWKAKLTKACGHAGSLAGSGDDAFAKERWFMDYFGVEDIYTPEKPVFSKKGALVTNIAHIPEALTKVMELNNKKPDFEPKGTLSLKCWFGNNHGVTLPPELDVPIVEALAPYNEQIAALDKHVGAQFRREAMKDASGASMMDPGTQVSKIHNQSILDASTKTFEANLVFALTRQYTCETGEKLVNFALNGFVNQHGQPTLAAATASRENGNSPNTATAAAISIVGKKCAEKAMAASQALLDIFQYEKLADARDEFDHSGLLAKGAEHEDALLSSEESPCVQKWLECVNAAGKTVFFSFLQDLAKKQGKHLTVDTMLAATWTTVAWSSLKGKKISKDTLVRLPWYSKVYSVLVGVAAPAESQTQDSFCGVKMEDLITKFSFTRTAFLSLMGREPNDKELFEFQVLLGLIITNGPGTISAQGAKGAVSADGPEVPDRVQVNKCMVGFLTHTGFAHGGNGYEAAAFLIKQFKDTSLKAADEKDHGLNLEEMALNCAKEYGEYKNKQKAIGNLSYEKIPCVNHPIFKGKEVNYDPREVFVNKLFEEKGLYNVFLDYYHNLVQGMFKAKVSKDVYCVNIDAVIAVILLKMVWKEYKAGQLDERDIENASFTTFLFGRMIGCAAEIDDHTNRGRNMDTRTAASKCVYVN
;
A
#
# COMPACT_ATOMS: atom_id res chain seq x y z
N MET A 1 -48.65 35.47 22.42
CA MET A 1 -49.22 34.32 23.15
C MET A 1 -48.31 33.14 22.92
N HIS A 2 -47.72 32.57 23.97
CA HIS A 2 -47.05 31.27 23.87
C HIS A 2 -48.13 30.20 23.65
N LYS A 3 -47.94 29.29 22.69
CA LYS A 3 -48.84 28.13 22.56
C LYS A 3 -48.63 27.21 23.77
N GLU A 4 -49.72 26.81 24.43
CA GLU A 4 -49.66 25.85 25.53
C GLU A 4 -49.46 24.44 24.98
N GLY A 5 -48.48 23.72 25.52
CA GLY A 5 -48.26 22.30 25.27
C GLY A 5 -48.80 21.44 26.42
N ILE A 6 -48.17 20.29 26.65
CA ILE A 6 -48.48 19.43 27.79
C ILE A 6 -48.15 20.16 29.11
N LYS A 7 -49.14 20.25 30.01
CA LYS A 7 -49.07 21.04 31.26
C LYS A 7 -47.95 20.66 32.21
N GLU A 8 -47.46 19.43 32.12
CA GLU A 8 -46.41 18.89 33.02
C GLU A 8 -45.04 19.49 32.73
N PHE A 9 -44.82 20.05 31.54
CA PHE A 9 -43.57 20.69 31.16
C PHE A 9 -43.65 22.21 31.33
N PRO A 10 -42.63 22.87 31.89
CA PRO A 10 -42.57 24.33 31.98
C PRO A 10 -42.24 25.00 30.64
N TYR A 11 -42.23 24.23 29.55
CA TYR A 11 -41.96 24.63 28.17
C TYR A 11 -42.85 23.80 27.24
N TYR A 12 -43.02 24.24 26.00
CA TYR A 12 -43.83 23.55 25.01
C TYR A 12 -43.28 22.15 24.71
N VAL A 13 -44.13 21.15 24.85
CA VAL A 13 -43.97 19.79 24.34
C VAL A 13 -45.31 19.42 23.70
N GLY A 14 -45.30 19.10 22.41
CA GLY A 14 -46.52 18.78 21.65
C GLY A 14 -46.80 17.27 21.53
N ILE A 15 -45.77 16.43 21.74
CA ILE A 15 -45.87 14.98 21.64
C ILE A 15 -46.40 14.40 22.95
N ASN A 16 -47.65 13.92 22.95
CA ASN A 16 -48.26 13.31 24.14
C ASN A 16 -47.98 11.80 24.22
N SER A 17 -47.81 11.13 23.08
CA SER A 17 -47.56 9.68 22.99
C SER A 17 -46.48 9.39 21.95
N LEU A 18 -45.63 8.36 22.15
CA LEU A 18 -44.58 8.03 21.17
C LEU A 18 -45.15 7.73 19.76
N LYS A 19 -46.40 7.28 19.67
CA LYS A 19 -47.10 7.07 18.38
C LYS A 19 -47.25 8.33 17.54
N GLU A 20 -47.05 9.51 18.12
CA GLU A 20 -47.15 10.80 17.43
C GLU A 20 -45.80 11.28 16.87
N LEU A 21 -44.67 10.66 17.25
CA LEU A 21 -43.34 11.06 16.81
C LEU A 21 -43.15 10.90 15.29
N ALA A 22 -43.49 9.72 14.77
CA ALA A 22 -43.43 9.40 13.34
C ALA A 22 -44.71 8.67 12.91
N THR A 23 -45.47 9.30 12.02
CA THR A 23 -46.85 8.91 11.66
C THR A 23 -47.04 8.89 10.16
N LYS A 24 -48.03 8.13 9.68
CA LYS A 24 -48.39 8.09 8.25
C LYS A 24 -48.98 9.42 7.75
N ASP A 25 -49.41 10.28 8.66
CA ASP A 25 -49.95 11.62 8.37
C ASP A 25 -48.84 12.67 8.25
N ASP A 26 -47.59 12.32 8.52
CA ASP A 26 -46.49 13.24 8.32
C ASP A 26 -46.32 13.52 6.82
N ARG A 27 -46.27 14.81 6.50
CA ARG A 27 -45.95 15.34 5.17
C ARG A 27 -44.71 16.19 5.33
N VAL A 28 -43.64 15.76 4.66
CA VAL A 28 -42.28 16.20 4.95
C VAL A 28 -41.75 17.12 3.86
N VAL A 29 -41.20 18.25 4.25
CA VAL A 29 -40.28 19.03 3.42
C VAL A 29 -38.84 18.74 3.83
N VAL A 30 -37.96 18.50 2.85
CA VAL A 30 -36.51 18.31 3.10
C VAL A 30 -35.74 19.53 2.63
N LEU A 31 -35.07 20.22 3.55
CA LEU A 31 -34.20 21.35 3.21
C LEU A 31 -32.86 20.85 2.70
N ASN A 32 -32.43 21.39 1.55
CA ASN A 32 -31.23 20.94 0.81
C ASN A 32 -31.31 19.48 0.32
N ILE A 33 -32.46 19.08 -0.23
CA ILE A 33 -32.74 17.70 -0.67
C ILE A 33 -31.73 17.13 -1.69
N MET A 34 -31.14 18.00 -2.51
CA MET A 34 -30.12 17.64 -3.52
C MET A 34 -28.69 17.63 -2.97
N GLY A 35 -28.49 17.80 -1.66
CA GLY A 35 -27.21 17.63 -1.00
C GLY A 35 -26.69 16.19 -1.08
N LYS A 36 -25.38 16.00 -0.91
CA LYS A 36 -24.73 14.69 -1.05
C LYS A 36 -25.37 13.61 -0.16
N GLU A 37 -25.57 13.91 1.13
CA GLU A 37 -26.17 12.96 2.08
C GLU A 37 -27.70 12.86 1.95
N SER A 38 -28.39 13.99 1.80
CA SER A 38 -29.85 13.97 1.69
C SER A 38 -30.32 13.24 0.43
N SER A 39 -29.62 13.40 -0.70
CA SER A 39 -30.03 12.80 -1.98
C SER A 39 -29.91 11.28 -2.00
N THR A 40 -29.06 10.69 -1.14
CA THR A 40 -28.91 9.24 -0.99
C THR A 40 -29.88 8.66 0.03
N VAL A 41 -30.17 9.37 1.13
CA VAL A 41 -31.03 8.87 2.22
C VAL A 41 -32.52 9.09 1.99
N THR A 42 -32.87 10.23 1.38
CA THR A 42 -34.27 10.66 1.15
C THR A 42 -35.09 9.63 0.37
N PRO A 43 -34.60 9.02 -0.73
CA PRO A 43 -35.38 8.03 -1.47
C PRO A 43 -35.79 6.83 -0.61
N THR A 44 -34.86 6.25 0.15
CA THR A 44 -35.16 5.11 1.04
C THR A 44 -36.15 5.51 2.14
N SER A 45 -36.03 6.71 2.73
CA SER A 45 -36.97 7.18 3.75
C SER A 45 -38.38 7.36 3.19
N HIS A 46 -38.47 7.95 2.00
CA HIS A 46 -39.72 8.19 1.28
C HIS A 46 -40.40 6.87 0.92
N GLU A 47 -39.65 5.92 0.36
CA GLU A 47 -40.14 4.60 -0.06
C GLU A 47 -40.62 3.78 1.13
N TYR A 48 -39.82 3.68 2.20
CA TYR A 48 -40.20 2.97 3.42
C TYR A 48 -41.48 3.57 4.04
N SER A 49 -41.58 4.90 4.05
CA SER A 49 -42.71 5.63 4.63
C SER A 49 -43.95 5.72 3.73
N GLY A 50 -43.98 5.03 2.59
CA GLY A 50 -45.13 5.05 1.68
C GLY A 50 -45.38 6.42 1.03
N GLY A 51 -44.35 7.24 0.83
CA GLY A 51 -44.45 8.48 0.05
C GLY A 51 -44.66 9.77 0.87
N ASN A 52 -44.15 9.85 2.11
CA ASN A 52 -44.40 10.97 3.03
C ASN A 52 -43.70 12.30 2.67
N ILE A 53 -42.72 12.30 1.76
CA ILE A 53 -41.95 13.51 1.37
C ILE A 53 -42.63 14.20 0.19
N VAL A 54 -43.17 15.40 0.44
CA VAL A 54 -43.99 16.13 -0.53
C VAL A 54 -43.18 16.98 -1.50
N PHE A 55 -42.10 17.60 -1.01
CA PHE A 55 -41.14 18.33 -1.81
C PHE A 55 -39.84 18.54 -1.04
N GLY A 56 -38.80 19.05 -1.70
CA GLY A 56 -37.61 19.54 -1.03
C GLY A 56 -37.13 20.87 -1.57
N THR A 57 -36.20 21.49 -0.86
CA THR A 57 -35.59 22.76 -1.29
C THR A 57 -34.13 22.57 -1.70
N GLY A 58 -33.66 23.42 -2.61
CA GLY A 58 -32.27 23.48 -3.05
C GLY A 58 -32.02 24.77 -3.82
N PRO A 59 -31.40 25.80 -3.20
CA PRO A 59 -31.13 27.07 -3.88
C PRO A 59 -30.37 26.89 -5.19
N GLY A 60 -30.90 27.46 -6.28
CA GLY A 60 -30.33 27.31 -7.63
C GLY A 60 -30.58 25.94 -8.28
N LYS A 61 -31.44 25.11 -7.68
CA LYS A 61 -31.84 23.78 -8.17
C LYS A 61 -33.36 23.66 -8.36
N GLY A 62 -34.12 24.75 -8.24
CA GLY A 62 -35.56 24.76 -8.52
C GLY A 62 -35.92 24.22 -9.90
N GLY A 63 -37.06 23.56 -10.01
CA GLY A 63 -37.53 22.91 -11.24
C GLY A 63 -36.95 21.52 -11.50
N LYS A 64 -35.99 21.07 -10.68
CA LYS A 64 -35.52 19.68 -10.69
C LYS A 64 -36.45 18.78 -9.87
N ALA A 65 -36.19 17.48 -9.93
CA ALA A 65 -36.82 16.50 -9.07
C ALA A 65 -35.82 15.43 -8.63
N LEU A 66 -35.99 14.89 -7.42
CA LEU A 66 -35.22 13.74 -6.91
C LEU A 66 -35.96 12.44 -7.30
N PRO A 67 -35.34 11.53 -8.08
CA PRO A 67 -35.97 10.26 -8.44
C PRO A 67 -35.98 9.27 -7.26
N THR A 68 -37.08 8.52 -7.14
CA THR A 68 -37.27 7.39 -6.21
C THR A 68 -37.98 6.25 -6.96
N LYS A 69 -38.07 5.06 -6.38
CA LYS A 69 -38.81 3.93 -6.97
C LYS A 69 -40.32 4.16 -7.07
N ILE A 70 -40.88 5.00 -6.21
CA ILE A 70 -42.33 5.26 -6.14
C ILE A 70 -42.75 6.61 -6.73
N GLY A 71 -41.81 7.32 -7.38
CA GLY A 71 -42.09 8.60 -8.03
C GLY A 71 -40.94 9.60 -7.94
N LYS A 72 -41.18 10.81 -8.43
CA LYS A 72 -40.23 11.93 -8.36
C LYS A 72 -40.67 12.93 -7.30
N ILE A 73 -39.76 13.35 -6.42
CA ILE A 73 -40.02 14.40 -5.42
C ILE A 73 -39.62 15.75 -6.03
N PRO A 74 -40.53 16.73 -6.14
CA PRO A 74 -40.21 18.03 -6.73
C PRO A 74 -39.24 18.84 -5.86
N VAL A 75 -38.39 19.62 -6.51
CA VAL A 75 -37.39 20.50 -5.87
C VAL A 75 -37.65 21.96 -6.22
N TYR A 76 -37.72 22.80 -5.19
CA TYR A 76 -37.92 24.25 -5.29
C TYR A 76 -36.70 25.01 -4.73
N ASN A 77 -36.59 26.30 -5.00
CA ASN A 77 -35.50 27.10 -4.42
C ASN A 77 -35.76 27.45 -2.94
N SER A 78 -37.02 27.52 -2.53
CA SER A 78 -37.44 27.91 -1.17
C SER A 78 -38.68 27.16 -0.70
N ILE A 79 -38.99 27.24 0.60
CA ILE A 79 -40.23 26.67 1.15
C ILE A 79 -41.45 27.41 0.56
N LYS A 80 -41.32 28.73 0.40
CA LYS A 80 -42.37 29.60 -0.15
C LYS A 80 -42.81 29.11 -1.54
N GLU A 81 -41.87 28.85 -2.44
CA GLU A 81 -42.19 28.34 -3.79
C GLU A 81 -42.93 26.98 -3.74
N GLY A 82 -42.53 26.08 -2.83
CA GLY A 82 -43.21 24.80 -2.65
C GLY A 82 -44.66 24.96 -2.19
N ILE A 83 -44.92 25.88 -1.25
CA ILE A 83 -46.28 26.19 -0.78
C ILE A 83 -47.10 26.85 -1.91
N GLU A 84 -46.52 27.80 -2.65
CA GLU A 84 -47.17 28.46 -3.80
C GLU A 84 -47.53 27.46 -4.90
N ALA A 85 -46.74 26.39 -5.06
CA ALA A 85 -47.04 25.27 -5.95
C ALA A 85 -48.12 24.30 -5.42
N GLY A 86 -48.71 24.59 -4.25
CA GLY A 86 -49.83 23.85 -3.67
C GLY A 86 -49.45 22.73 -2.69
N HIS A 87 -48.17 22.57 -2.36
CA HIS A 87 -47.74 21.55 -1.41
C HIS A 87 -48.09 21.92 0.03
N LYS A 88 -48.54 20.93 0.82
CA LYS A 88 -48.78 21.05 2.26
C LYS A 88 -47.84 20.14 3.03
N PHE A 89 -47.28 20.62 4.13
CA PHE A 89 -46.40 19.85 4.99
C PHE A 89 -46.67 20.17 6.46
N ASN A 90 -46.31 19.25 7.37
CA ASN A 90 -46.40 19.44 8.82
C ASN A 90 -45.08 19.08 9.53
N THR A 91 -44.09 18.58 8.79
CA THR A 91 -42.78 18.19 9.29
C THR A 91 -41.68 18.76 8.38
N CYS A 92 -40.64 19.33 8.99
CA CYS A 92 -39.47 19.85 8.28
C CYS A 92 -38.20 19.06 8.68
N VAL A 93 -37.48 18.57 7.68
CA VAL A 93 -36.23 17.82 7.84
C VAL A 93 -35.08 18.66 7.30
N VAL A 94 -34.04 18.86 8.11
CA VAL A 94 -32.97 19.83 7.81
C VAL A 94 -31.64 19.14 7.52
N TYR A 95 -31.17 19.28 6.27
CA TYR A 95 -29.83 18.88 5.80
C TYR A 95 -28.99 20.08 5.34
N LEU A 96 -28.95 21.15 6.15
CA LEU A 96 -28.20 22.36 5.83
C LEU A 96 -26.80 22.36 6.47
N PRO A 97 -25.81 23.08 5.94
CA PRO A 97 -24.58 23.36 6.66
C PRO A 97 -24.86 24.01 8.03
N PRO A 98 -24.00 23.83 9.05
CA PRO A 98 -24.28 24.31 10.41
C PRO A 98 -24.69 25.78 10.50
N SER A 99 -24.06 26.66 9.71
CA SER A 99 -24.37 28.08 9.64
C SER A 99 -25.76 28.42 9.08
N GLY A 100 -26.36 27.52 8.29
CA GLY A 100 -27.65 27.72 7.65
C GLY A 100 -28.84 27.12 8.40
N VAL A 101 -28.59 26.24 9.39
CA VAL A 101 -29.66 25.49 10.08
C VAL A 101 -30.66 26.44 10.74
N LYS A 102 -30.18 27.43 11.50
CA LYS A 102 -31.02 28.39 12.22
C LYS A 102 -31.96 29.16 11.29
N ASP A 103 -31.45 29.62 10.16
CA ASP A 103 -32.25 30.38 9.19
C ASP A 103 -33.26 29.47 8.46
N GLY A 104 -32.89 28.22 8.15
CA GLY A 104 -33.81 27.24 7.59
C GLY A 104 -34.97 26.87 8.54
N VAL A 105 -34.69 26.69 9.83
CA VAL A 105 -35.73 26.47 10.85
C VAL A 105 -36.64 27.69 10.98
N ALA A 106 -36.06 28.89 11.02
CA ALA A 106 -36.82 30.13 11.08
C ALA A 106 -37.72 30.33 9.86
N GLU A 107 -37.23 30.00 8.65
CA GLU A 107 -38.03 30.03 7.42
C GLU A 107 -39.21 29.07 7.52
N ALA A 108 -38.97 27.80 7.92
CA ALA A 108 -40.02 26.79 8.00
C ALA A 108 -41.13 27.17 8.98
N VAL A 109 -40.75 27.64 10.18
CA VAL A 109 -41.72 28.05 11.21
C VAL A 109 -42.50 29.29 10.78
N ARG A 110 -41.84 30.27 10.12
CA ARG A 110 -42.51 31.49 9.65
C ARG A 110 -43.43 31.23 8.45
N ALA A 111 -43.02 30.38 7.53
CA ALA A 111 -43.73 30.16 6.27
C ALA A 111 -44.95 29.24 6.44
N ASN A 112 -44.97 28.38 7.47
CA ASN A 112 -46.02 27.38 7.64
C ASN A 112 -46.55 27.33 9.08
N PRO A 113 -47.76 27.87 9.35
CA PRO A 113 -48.38 27.82 10.67
C PRO A 113 -48.82 26.41 11.10
N ASP A 114 -48.95 25.46 10.17
CA ASP A 114 -49.33 24.07 10.41
C ASP A 114 -48.13 23.17 10.72
N LEU A 115 -46.92 23.72 10.76
CA LEU A 115 -45.71 22.98 11.11
C LEU A 115 -45.80 22.48 12.55
N LYS A 116 -45.56 21.18 12.75
CA LYS A 116 -45.59 20.52 14.06
C LYS A 116 -44.21 20.10 14.53
N LYS A 117 -43.33 19.68 13.61
CA LYS A 117 -42.05 19.05 13.94
C LYS A 117 -40.91 19.56 13.06
N VAL A 118 -39.74 19.74 13.65
CA VAL A 118 -38.49 20.01 12.95
C VAL A 118 -37.44 19.01 13.39
N ILE A 119 -36.77 18.36 12.43
CA ILE A 119 -35.73 17.34 12.67
C ILE A 119 -34.42 17.81 12.04
N ILE A 120 -33.40 18.02 12.87
CA ILE A 120 -32.09 18.53 12.45
C ILE A 120 -31.07 17.40 12.43
N LEU A 121 -30.60 17.03 11.24
CA LEU A 121 -29.58 15.99 11.06
C LEU A 121 -28.17 16.58 11.18
N THR A 122 -28.02 17.86 10.86
CA THR A 122 -26.74 18.58 10.87
C THR A 122 -26.04 18.51 12.23
N GLU A 123 -24.77 18.12 12.22
CA GLU A 123 -23.87 18.13 13.37
C GLU A 123 -23.21 19.51 13.54
N LYS A 124 -22.72 19.82 14.75
CA LYS A 124 -21.89 21.00 15.06
C LYS A 124 -22.67 22.30 14.91
N VAL A 125 -23.97 22.27 15.20
CA VAL A 125 -24.74 23.50 15.31
C VAL A 125 -24.26 24.27 16.53
N SER A 126 -24.04 25.58 16.37
CA SER A 126 -23.53 26.40 17.47
C SER A 126 -24.53 26.44 18.64
N VAL A 127 -24.01 26.55 19.87
CA VAL A 127 -24.85 26.71 21.08
C VAL A 127 -25.82 27.89 20.95
N LYS A 128 -25.35 28.99 20.36
CA LYS A 128 -26.17 30.19 20.11
C LYS A 128 -27.35 29.85 19.20
N ASP A 129 -27.09 29.19 18.08
CA ASP A 129 -28.11 28.84 17.10
C ASP A 129 -29.09 27.81 17.66
N ALA A 130 -28.60 26.80 18.38
CA ALA A 130 -29.43 25.80 19.04
C ALA A 130 -30.46 26.43 20.01
N ARG A 131 -30.04 27.42 20.79
CA ARG A 131 -30.92 28.17 21.71
C ARG A 131 -31.95 29.02 20.96
N ILE A 132 -31.53 29.70 19.89
CA ILE A 132 -32.43 30.53 19.07
C ILE A 132 -33.50 29.67 18.40
N MET A 133 -33.10 28.56 17.77
CA MET A 133 -34.04 27.62 17.14
C MET A 133 -35.04 27.06 18.15
N ARG A 134 -34.57 26.65 19.34
CA ARG A 134 -35.45 26.19 20.42
C ARG A 134 -36.47 27.27 20.79
N ALA A 135 -36.04 28.52 21.01
CA ALA A 135 -36.95 29.62 21.35
C ALA A 135 -37.98 29.92 20.25
N ILE A 136 -37.58 29.88 18.98
CA ILE A 136 -38.48 30.05 17.83
C ILE A 136 -39.54 28.95 17.82
N CYS A 137 -39.12 27.69 17.91
CA CYS A 137 -40.02 26.53 17.90
C CYS A 137 -40.99 26.55 19.11
N GLN A 138 -40.48 26.85 20.31
CA GLN A 138 -41.26 26.94 21.55
C GLN A 138 -42.35 28.01 21.46
N THR A 139 -42.04 29.18 20.90
CA THR A 139 -43.02 30.27 20.76
C THR A 139 -44.13 29.93 19.77
N ASN A 140 -43.86 29.04 18.80
CA ASN A 140 -44.79 28.69 17.73
C ASN A 140 -45.47 27.33 17.91
N GLY A 141 -45.20 26.63 19.03
CA GLY A 141 -45.71 25.30 19.32
C GLY A 141 -45.24 24.25 18.32
N VAL A 142 -43.93 24.21 18.07
CA VAL A 142 -43.27 23.24 17.19
C VAL A 142 -42.29 22.42 18.02
N ASP A 143 -42.36 21.09 17.92
CA ASP A 143 -41.38 20.20 18.54
C ASP A 143 -40.08 20.18 17.72
N LEU A 144 -38.95 20.27 18.42
CA LEU A 144 -37.63 20.34 17.81
C LEU A 144 -36.81 19.12 18.22
N PHE A 145 -36.29 18.40 17.24
CA PHE A 145 -35.48 17.19 17.41
C PHE A 145 -34.09 17.39 16.79
N GLY A 146 -33.10 16.73 17.37
CA GLY A 146 -31.76 16.64 16.80
C GLY A 146 -30.89 17.87 17.02
N GLY A 147 -30.01 18.07 16.04
CA GLY A 147 -28.61 18.46 16.22
C GLY A 147 -27.79 17.17 16.31
N ASN A 148 -27.08 16.82 15.24
CA ASN A 148 -26.32 15.57 15.13
C ASN A 148 -27.16 14.28 15.37
N CYS A 149 -28.28 14.10 14.68
CA CYS A 149 -29.10 12.89 14.82
C CYS A 149 -29.31 12.14 13.50
N LEU A 150 -29.85 10.92 13.58
CA LEU A 150 -30.35 10.15 12.44
C LEU A 150 -31.89 10.19 12.30
N GLY A 151 -32.57 11.01 13.11
CA GLY A 151 -34.01 11.22 13.02
C GLY A 151 -34.85 10.27 13.87
N LEU A 152 -36.06 9.99 13.41
CA LEU A 152 -37.12 9.28 14.12
C LEU A 152 -37.69 8.14 13.25
N ALA A 153 -38.09 7.04 13.86
CA ALA A 153 -38.76 5.95 13.15
C ALA A 153 -39.88 5.32 13.99
N ASP A 154 -40.95 4.88 13.33
CA ASP A 154 -42.01 4.05 13.88
C ASP A 154 -42.07 2.75 13.07
N ALA A 155 -41.64 1.66 13.68
CA ALA A 155 -41.53 0.34 13.05
C ALA A 155 -42.90 -0.29 12.78
N TRP A 156 -43.93 0.07 13.55
CA TRP A 156 -45.28 -0.47 13.38
C TRP A 156 -45.96 0.06 12.12
N ASN A 157 -45.74 1.34 11.82
CA ASN A 157 -46.34 2.04 10.70
C ASN A 157 -45.41 2.17 9.49
N HIS A 158 -44.18 1.67 9.60
CA HIS A 158 -43.12 1.77 8.60
C HIS A 158 -42.82 3.22 8.26
N VAL A 159 -42.74 4.10 9.26
CA VAL A 159 -42.47 5.53 9.03
C VAL A 159 -41.05 5.84 9.46
N ARG A 160 -40.29 6.51 8.59
CA ARG A 160 -38.95 7.03 8.87
C ARG A 160 -38.88 8.51 8.53
N LEU A 161 -38.54 9.34 9.51
CA LEU A 161 -38.40 10.79 9.38
C LEU A 161 -36.95 11.21 9.62
N GLY A 162 -36.36 11.91 8.65
CA GLY A 162 -35.02 12.47 8.77
C GLY A 162 -33.93 11.60 8.16
N GLY A 163 -33.05 11.06 9.00
CA GLY A 163 -31.80 10.39 8.65
C GLY A 163 -31.93 8.91 8.33
N ALA A 164 -30.78 8.25 8.25
CA ALA A 164 -30.65 6.86 7.80
C ALA A 164 -30.86 5.84 8.93
N LEU A 165 -31.84 6.03 9.83
CA LEU A 165 -32.21 4.99 10.78
C LEU A 165 -32.58 3.70 10.03
N GLY A 166 -31.94 2.60 10.39
CA GLY A 166 -32.08 1.31 9.71
C GLY A 166 -31.33 1.19 8.39
N GLY A 167 -30.45 2.14 8.05
CA GLY A 167 -29.60 2.07 6.86
C GLY A 167 -30.40 2.09 5.55
N ASN A 168 -29.91 1.34 4.55
CA ASN A 168 -30.54 1.24 3.22
C ASN A 168 -31.69 0.22 3.17
N SER A 169 -31.79 -0.66 4.17
CA SER A 169 -32.82 -1.70 4.31
C SER A 169 -33.50 -1.59 5.68
N PRO A 170 -34.36 -0.59 5.92
CA PRO A 170 -34.87 -0.29 7.26
C PRO A 170 -35.60 -1.47 7.92
N GLU A 171 -36.30 -2.29 7.13
CA GLU A 171 -37.01 -3.51 7.55
C GLU A 171 -36.13 -4.52 8.31
N GLU A 172 -34.81 -4.54 8.06
CA GLU A 172 -33.89 -5.49 8.72
C GLU A 172 -33.66 -5.16 10.19
N SER A 173 -33.88 -3.91 10.61
CA SER A 173 -33.59 -3.44 11.97
C SER A 173 -34.79 -2.80 12.65
N LEU A 174 -35.65 -2.09 11.92
CA LEU A 174 -36.89 -1.51 12.41
C LEU A 174 -38.01 -2.56 12.38
N MET A 175 -37.77 -3.69 13.03
CA MET A 175 -38.75 -4.76 13.13
C MET A 175 -39.82 -4.38 14.14
N LYS A 176 -41.10 -4.63 13.80
CA LYS A 176 -42.24 -4.40 14.68
C LYS A 176 -42.12 -5.25 15.97
N GLY A 177 -42.16 -4.60 17.14
CA GLY A 177 -42.21 -5.25 18.44
C GLY A 177 -42.64 -4.30 19.56
N SER A 178 -42.21 -4.52 20.79
CA SER A 178 -42.73 -3.82 21.98
C SER A 178 -41.74 -2.87 22.67
N VAL A 179 -40.53 -2.67 22.13
CA VAL A 179 -39.47 -1.88 22.76
C VAL A 179 -39.33 -0.49 22.14
N ALA A 180 -39.38 0.57 22.95
CA ALA A 180 -39.07 1.92 22.50
C ALA A 180 -37.56 2.22 22.66
N LEU A 181 -36.92 2.87 21.68
CA LEU A 181 -35.51 3.23 21.73
C LEU A 181 -35.32 4.74 21.83
N PHE A 182 -34.53 5.19 22.79
CA PHE A 182 -34.00 6.54 22.85
C PHE A 182 -32.48 6.49 22.93
N SER A 183 -31.80 7.13 21.99
CA SER A 183 -30.34 7.11 21.92
C SER A 183 -29.76 8.47 21.58
N ASN A 184 -28.67 8.84 22.25
CA ASN A 184 -27.86 9.98 21.85
C ASN A 184 -27.06 9.74 20.55
N SER A 185 -26.82 8.47 20.20
CA SER A 185 -26.08 8.08 18.99
C SER A 185 -27.01 7.52 17.93
N GLY A 186 -26.95 8.10 16.73
CA GLY A 186 -27.70 7.62 15.57
C GLY A 186 -27.37 6.16 15.24
N ASN A 187 -26.09 5.83 15.04
CA ASN A 187 -25.69 4.47 14.71
C ASN A 187 -26.13 3.46 15.77
N PHE A 188 -25.95 3.78 17.06
CA PHE A 188 -26.36 2.86 18.12
C PHE A 188 -27.87 2.72 18.24
N THR A 189 -28.66 3.67 17.75
CA THR A 189 -30.13 3.48 17.63
C THR A 189 -30.43 2.26 16.75
N THR A 190 -29.79 2.18 15.58
CA THR A 190 -29.96 1.05 14.65
C THR A 190 -29.27 -0.22 15.13
N THR A 191 -28.05 -0.13 15.67
CA THR A 191 -27.33 -1.31 16.19
C THR A 191 -28.07 -1.97 17.35
N ILE A 192 -28.62 -1.19 18.28
CA ILE A 192 -29.40 -1.73 19.40
C ILE A 192 -30.66 -2.43 18.89
N ALA A 193 -31.36 -1.88 17.89
CA ALA A 193 -32.52 -2.53 17.28
C ALA A 193 -32.17 -3.91 16.68
N VAL A 194 -31.03 -4.02 15.99
CA VAL A 194 -30.51 -5.31 15.48
C VAL A 194 -30.12 -6.24 16.63
N TYR A 195 -29.52 -5.73 17.70
CA TYR A 195 -29.13 -6.57 18.83
C TYR A 195 -30.36 -7.13 19.54
N LEU A 196 -31.40 -6.33 19.71
CA LEU A 196 -32.67 -6.76 20.28
C LEU A 196 -33.32 -7.91 19.48
N SER A 197 -33.21 -7.89 18.15
CA SER A 197 -33.75 -8.98 17.33
C SER A 197 -33.09 -10.33 17.62
N THR A 198 -31.83 -10.34 18.06
CA THR A 198 -31.10 -11.57 18.44
C THR A 198 -31.64 -12.22 19.71
N ALA A 199 -32.49 -11.52 20.48
CA ALA A 199 -33.21 -12.06 21.62
C ALA A 199 -34.74 -12.06 21.42
N GLY A 200 -35.20 -11.83 20.19
CA GLY A 200 -36.63 -11.89 19.84
C GLY A 200 -37.43 -10.62 20.14
N TRP A 201 -36.76 -9.49 20.40
CA TRP A 201 -37.41 -8.21 20.69
C TRP A 201 -37.39 -7.29 19.47
N GLY A 202 -38.55 -6.74 19.10
CA GLY A 202 -38.67 -5.71 18.08
C GLY A 202 -38.88 -4.32 18.70
N THR A 203 -38.91 -3.31 17.85
CA THR A 203 -39.08 -1.92 18.26
C THR A 203 -40.49 -1.39 17.97
N THR A 204 -40.93 -0.41 18.76
CA THR A 204 -42.09 0.43 18.46
C THR A 204 -41.63 1.70 17.76
N THR A 205 -40.99 2.58 18.53
CA THR A 205 -40.49 3.89 18.11
C THR A 205 -39.01 3.98 18.42
N SER A 206 -38.23 4.47 17.46
CA SER A 206 -36.79 4.69 17.58
C SER A 206 -36.46 6.18 17.45
N VAL A 207 -35.84 6.74 18.49
CA VAL A 207 -35.48 8.15 18.58
C VAL A 207 -33.97 8.29 18.63
N SER A 208 -33.39 8.81 17.55
CA SER A 208 -32.05 9.38 17.60
C SER A 208 -32.18 10.84 18.06
N SER A 209 -31.85 11.09 19.31
CA SER A 209 -31.88 12.46 19.89
C SER A 209 -30.72 13.32 19.39
N GLY A 210 -29.60 12.69 19.07
CA GLY A 210 -28.33 13.33 18.73
C GLY A 210 -27.56 13.83 19.95
N LYS A 211 -26.29 14.19 19.75
CA LYS A 211 -25.37 14.61 20.82
C LYS A 211 -24.61 15.90 20.49
N ASP A 212 -25.33 16.89 19.99
CA ASP A 212 -24.89 18.29 20.13
C ASP A 212 -25.06 18.76 21.59
N VAL A 213 -24.50 19.93 21.94
CA VAL A 213 -24.46 20.43 23.33
C VAL A 213 -25.85 20.57 23.96
N TYR A 214 -26.87 20.91 23.16
CA TYR A 214 -28.26 20.98 23.59
C TYR A 214 -29.05 19.82 22.98
N ILE A 215 -29.56 18.92 23.83
CA ILE A 215 -30.56 17.95 23.44
C ILE A 215 -31.91 18.66 23.38
N GLN A 216 -32.48 18.77 22.18
CA GLN A 216 -33.73 19.50 21.95
C GLN A 216 -34.97 18.70 22.38
N TYR A 217 -34.93 17.37 22.24
CA TYR A 217 -35.97 16.46 22.74
C TYR A 217 -35.30 15.43 23.65
N GLY A 218 -35.49 15.59 24.96
CA GLY A 218 -34.74 14.85 25.97
C GLY A 218 -35.42 13.57 26.46
N PRO A 219 -34.76 12.85 27.38
CA PRO A 219 -35.30 11.64 27.97
C PRO A 219 -36.59 11.85 28.75
N LYS A 220 -36.82 13.03 29.36
CA LYS A 220 -38.06 13.32 30.10
C LYS A 220 -39.26 13.41 29.18
N GLU A 221 -39.14 14.12 28.06
CA GLU A 221 -40.17 14.20 27.02
C GLU A 221 -40.41 12.83 26.38
N PHE A 222 -39.33 12.07 26.12
CA PHE A 222 -39.44 10.70 25.65
C PHE A 222 -40.20 9.79 26.63
N LEU A 223 -39.89 9.84 27.92
CA LEU A 223 -40.55 9.00 28.93
C LEU A 223 -42.02 9.39 29.11
N HIS A 224 -42.37 10.68 29.02
CA HIS A 224 -43.77 11.10 28.98
C HIS A 224 -44.53 10.45 27.83
N GLY A 225 -43.98 10.54 26.61
CA GLY A 225 -44.58 9.88 25.45
C GLY A 225 -44.64 8.36 25.59
N PHE A 226 -43.64 7.75 26.23
CA PHE A 226 -43.52 6.31 26.44
C PHE A 226 -44.59 5.78 27.40
N GLU A 227 -44.85 6.48 28.50
CA GLU A 227 -45.93 6.16 29.43
C GLU A 227 -47.28 6.12 28.72
N ASN A 228 -47.51 7.08 27.81
CA ASN A 228 -48.73 7.25 27.04
C ASN A 228 -48.78 6.44 25.72
N ASP A 229 -47.82 5.55 25.44
CA ASP A 229 -47.85 4.64 24.29
C ASP A 229 -48.07 3.19 24.73
N ASP A 230 -49.30 2.71 24.55
CA ASP A 230 -49.70 1.34 24.92
C ASP A 230 -48.96 0.26 24.11
N ARG A 231 -48.41 0.60 22.93
CA ARG A 231 -47.62 -0.33 22.12
C ARG A 231 -46.27 -0.63 22.77
N SER A 232 -45.73 0.35 23.49
CA SER A 232 -44.40 0.31 24.08
C SER A 232 -44.49 -0.26 25.49
N GLN A 233 -43.92 -1.45 25.70
CA GLN A 233 -43.95 -2.19 26.96
C GLN A 233 -42.65 -2.05 27.77
N ALA A 234 -41.54 -1.73 27.10
CA ALA A 234 -40.25 -1.42 27.69
C ALA A 234 -39.52 -0.37 26.86
N ALA A 235 -38.51 0.28 27.45
CA ALA A 235 -37.64 1.18 26.71
C ALA A 235 -36.15 0.85 26.90
N VAL A 236 -35.34 1.18 25.90
CA VAL A 236 -33.89 1.23 26.02
C VAL A 236 -33.42 2.68 25.89
N ILE A 237 -32.64 3.13 26.86
CA ILE A 237 -32.04 4.47 26.86
C ILE A 237 -30.52 4.33 26.73
N TYR A 238 -29.97 4.75 25.59
CA TYR A 238 -28.52 4.85 25.38
C TYR A 238 -28.04 6.28 25.66
N SER A 239 -27.18 6.41 26.68
CA SER A 239 -26.71 7.70 27.20
C SER A 239 -25.19 7.85 27.13
N GLU A 240 -24.77 9.04 26.72
CA GLU A 240 -23.38 9.48 26.72
C GLU A 240 -23.10 10.56 27.79
N PRO A 241 -21.85 10.70 28.28
CA PRO A 241 -21.46 11.74 29.22
C PRO A 241 -21.81 13.16 28.76
N GLY A 242 -21.96 14.09 29.71
CA GLY A 242 -22.31 15.50 29.48
C GLY A 242 -23.82 15.76 29.53
N GLY A 243 -24.20 16.80 30.28
CA GLY A 243 -25.57 17.24 30.52
C GLY A 243 -26.33 16.42 31.58
N TYR A 244 -27.34 17.05 32.18
CA TYR A 244 -28.19 16.50 33.26
C TYR A 244 -29.53 15.92 32.78
N TYR A 245 -29.61 15.56 31.49
CA TYR A 245 -30.87 15.17 30.84
C TYR A 245 -31.49 13.89 31.43
N GLU A 246 -30.67 12.97 31.92
CA GLU A 246 -31.04 11.69 32.52
C GLU A 246 -31.21 11.77 34.04
N TYR A 247 -31.01 12.94 34.65
CA TYR A 247 -31.16 13.09 36.09
C TYR A 247 -32.64 13.13 36.50
N GLY A 248 -33.00 12.31 37.49
CA GLY A 248 -34.33 12.29 38.10
C GLY A 248 -35.43 11.75 37.18
N LEU A 249 -35.10 10.85 36.25
CA LEU A 249 -36.09 10.17 35.41
C LEU A 249 -37.03 9.31 36.25
N LYS A 250 -38.28 9.19 35.79
CA LYS A 250 -39.32 8.35 36.38
C LYS A 250 -40.15 7.72 35.28
N SER A 251 -40.50 6.44 35.45
CA SER A 251 -41.34 5.66 34.54
C SER A 251 -42.02 4.56 35.34
N SER A 252 -43.26 4.23 34.98
CA SER A 252 -43.99 3.08 35.52
C SER A 252 -43.65 1.80 34.75
N LYS A 253 -43.21 1.95 33.51
CA LYS A 253 -42.78 0.85 32.62
C LYS A 253 -41.27 0.58 32.74
N PRO A 254 -40.83 -0.66 32.46
CA PRO A 254 -39.42 -1.06 32.60
C PRO A 254 -38.48 -0.39 31.59
N ILE A 255 -37.25 -0.10 32.02
CA ILE A 255 -36.20 0.53 31.20
C ILE A 255 -34.88 -0.24 31.30
N VAL A 256 -34.18 -0.44 30.18
CA VAL A 256 -32.76 -0.81 30.18
C VAL A 256 -31.94 0.42 29.80
N ALA A 257 -31.07 0.88 30.71
CA ALA A 257 -30.18 2.00 30.44
C ALA A 257 -28.79 1.49 30.04
N CYS A 258 -28.21 2.06 28.98
CA CYS A 258 -26.83 1.81 28.59
C CYS A 258 -26.03 3.11 28.72
N VAL A 259 -25.10 3.16 29.69
CA VAL A 259 -24.21 4.31 29.87
C VAL A 259 -22.81 3.93 29.39
N VAL A 260 -22.28 4.70 28.45
CA VAL A 260 -20.95 4.48 27.88
C VAL A 260 -19.98 5.60 28.24
N GLY A 261 -18.72 5.46 27.84
CA GLY A 261 -17.76 6.56 27.86
C GLY A 261 -16.98 6.72 29.16
N ARG A 262 -16.94 5.71 30.04
CA ARG A 262 -16.05 5.68 31.24
C ARG A 262 -14.61 6.09 30.94
N TRP A 263 -14.08 5.69 29.77
CA TRP A 263 -12.72 6.02 29.34
C TRP A 263 -12.46 7.53 29.20
N LYS A 264 -13.50 8.34 28.99
CA LYS A 264 -13.37 9.81 28.89
C LYS A 264 -12.94 10.45 30.21
N ALA A 265 -13.20 9.80 31.35
CA ALA A 265 -12.69 10.26 32.65
C ALA A 265 -11.15 10.30 32.72
N LYS A 266 -10.46 9.61 31.80
CA LYS A 266 -8.99 9.59 31.71
C LYS A 266 -8.41 10.57 30.69
N LEU A 267 -9.23 11.40 30.04
CA LEU A 267 -8.81 12.30 28.96
C LEU A 267 -8.99 13.77 29.30
N THR A 268 -8.06 14.58 28.81
CA THR A 268 -8.07 16.05 28.96
C THR A 268 -8.63 16.78 27.73
N LYS A 269 -9.00 16.06 26.66
CA LYS A 269 -9.54 16.61 25.41
C LYS A 269 -10.92 16.04 25.07
N ALA A 270 -11.77 16.86 24.44
CA ALA A 270 -13.07 16.44 23.94
C ALA A 270 -12.94 15.44 22.79
N CYS A 271 -13.75 14.37 22.79
CA CYS A 271 -13.76 13.35 21.74
C CYS A 271 -15.14 13.19 21.10
N GLY A 272 -15.17 13.19 19.76
CA GLY A 272 -16.32 12.82 18.93
C GLY A 272 -17.45 13.85 18.96
N HIS A 273 -18.47 13.57 19.76
CA HIS A 273 -19.68 14.39 19.84
C HIS A 273 -19.46 15.69 20.63
N ALA A 274 -19.89 16.83 20.06
CA ALA A 274 -19.71 18.16 20.63
C ALA A 274 -20.34 18.33 22.03
N GLY A 275 -21.44 17.61 22.32
CA GLY A 275 -22.11 17.63 23.62
C GLY A 275 -21.53 16.68 24.68
N SER A 276 -20.42 15.99 24.40
CA SER A 276 -19.81 15.04 25.33
C SER A 276 -18.75 15.63 26.26
N LEU A 277 -18.77 16.96 26.41
CA LEU A 277 -18.02 17.67 27.45
C LEU A 277 -18.72 17.41 28.79
N ALA A 278 -18.07 16.64 29.66
CA ALA A 278 -18.51 16.49 31.05
C ALA A 278 -18.06 17.70 31.87
N GLY A 279 -18.98 18.27 32.64
CA GLY A 279 -18.71 19.22 33.72
C GLY A 279 -18.58 18.51 35.08
N SER A 280 -18.70 19.25 36.17
CA SER A 280 -18.77 18.64 37.51
C SER A 280 -20.11 17.93 37.70
N GLY A 281 -20.11 16.60 37.74
CA GLY A 281 -21.27 15.79 38.17
C GLY A 281 -22.15 15.20 37.06
N ASP A 282 -21.75 15.23 35.79
CA ASP A 282 -22.53 14.67 34.66
C ASP A 282 -21.70 13.73 33.74
N ASP A 283 -20.66 13.13 34.31
CA ASP A 283 -19.84 12.11 33.66
C ASP A 283 -20.56 10.75 33.58
N ALA A 284 -19.86 9.74 33.02
CA ALA A 284 -20.42 8.39 32.92
C ALA A 284 -20.78 7.81 34.30
N PHE A 285 -19.92 7.99 35.31
CA PHE A 285 -20.12 7.40 36.64
C PHE A 285 -21.29 8.05 37.38
N ALA A 286 -21.49 9.37 37.25
CA ALA A 286 -22.64 10.07 37.79
C ALA A 286 -23.94 9.55 37.16
N LYS A 287 -23.99 9.41 35.83
CA LYS A 287 -25.15 8.88 35.11
C LYS A 287 -25.45 7.43 35.47
N GLU A 288 -24.41 6.60 35.60
CA GLU A 288 -24.55 5.23 36.11
C GLU A 288 -25.19 5.21 37.50
N ARG A 289 -24.75 6.09 38.41
CA ARG A 289 -25.36 6.21 39.75
C ARG A 289 -26.83 6.61 39.66
N TRP A 290 -27.18 7.60 38.85
CA TRP A 290 -28.57 8.04 38.69
C TRP A 290 -29.50 6.91 38.22
N PHE A 291 -29.04 6.08 37.28
CA PHE A 291 -29.80 4.92 36.82
C PHE A 291 -29.86 3.79 37.85
N MET A 292 -28.76 3.49 38.55
CA MET A 292 -28.75 2.51 39.64
C MET A 292 -29.73 2.89 40.76
N ASP A 293 -29.72 4.15 41.18
CA ASP A 293 -30.63 4.69 42.19
C ASP A 293 -32.10 4.61 41.71
N TYR A 294 -32.36 4.91 40.44
CA TYR A 294 -33.69 4.79 39.84
C TYR A 294 -34.20 3.34 39.84
N PHE A 295 -33.35 2.39 39.44
CA PHE A 295 -33.68 0.97 39.40
C PHE A 295 -33.72 0.31 40.77
N GLY A 296 -33.09 0.91 41.79
CA GLY A 296 -32.93 0.32 43.12
C GLY A 296 -31.97 -0.87 43.12
N VAL A 297 -30.86 -0.76 42.39
CA VAL A 297 -29.84 -1.80 42.29
C VAL A 297 -28.47 -1.27 42.70
N GLU A 298 -27.62 -2.15 43.24
CA GLU A 298 -26.31 -1.76 43.79
C GLU A 298 -25.16 -1.82 42.76
N ASP A 299 -25.37 -2.44 41.61
CA ASP A 299 -24.32 -2.68 40.61
C ASP A 299 -24.89 -2.75 39.18
N ILE A 300 -23.99 -2.75 38.18
CA ILE A 300 -24.32 -2.88 36.76
C ILE A 300 -24.60 -4.35 36.37
N TYR A 301 -25.39 -4.54 35.32
CA TYR A 301 -25.64 -5.85 34.72
C TYR A 301 -24.47 -6.28 33.83
N THR A 302 -23.98 -7.51 34.05
CA THR A 302 -23.22 -8.29 33.06
C THR A 302 -23.81 -9.69 32.93
N PRO A 303 -23.59 -10.40 31.81
CA PRO A 303 -24.04 -11.80 31.66
C PRO A 303 -23.56 -12.72 32.80
N GLU A 304 -22.35 -12.49 33.30
CA GLU A 304 -21.74 -13.28 34.38
C GLU A 304 -22.27 -12.91 35.76
N LYS A 305 -22.68 -11.64 35.94
CA LYS A 305 -23.23 -11.09 37.19
C LYS A 305 -24.50 -10.29 36.87
N PRO A 306 -25.64 -10.96 36.67
CA PRO A 306 -26.86 -10.29 36.24
C PRO A 306 -27.52 -9.55 37.42
N VAL A 307 -27.46 -8.21 37.40
CA VAL A 307 -28.05 -7.32 38.42
C VAL A 307 -29.14 -6.46 37.78
N PHE A 308 -30.39 -6.63 38.21
CA PHE A 308 -31.57 -5.99 37.62
C PHE A 308 -32.77 -6.01 38.58
N SER A 309 -33.80 -5.22 38.29
CA SER A 309 -35.07 -5.18 39.03
C SER A 309 -36.26 -5.14 38.08
N LYS A 310 -37.50 -5.18 38.62
CA LYS A 310 -38.71 -4.96 37.81
C LYS A 310 -38.72 -3.61 37.09
N LYS A 311 -38.04 -2.60 37.64
CA LYS A 311 -37.94 -1.28 37.02
C LYS A 311 -36.95 -1.26 35.85
N GLY A 312 -35.95 -2.14 35.84
CA GLY A 312 -34.91 -2.10 34.83
C GLY A 312 -33.55 -2.63 35.22
N ALA A 313 -32.59 -2.37 34.34
CA ALA A 313 -31.18 -2.73 34.48
C ALA A 313 -30.28 -1.65 33.87
N LEU A 314 -29.08 -1.48 34.44
CA LEU A 314 -28.04 -0.64 33.88
C LEU A 314 -26.95 -1.52 33.26
N VAL A 315 -26.61 -1.29 32.00
CA VAL A 315 -25.48 -1.92 31.30
C VAL A 315 -24.47 -0.87 30.85
N THR A 316 -23.24 -1.28 30.59
CA THR A 316 -22.19 -0.40 30.02
C THR A 316 -21.71 -0.85 28.63
N ASN A 317 -22.28 -1.94 28.12
CA ASN A 317 -22.02 -2.49 26.80
C ASN A 317 -23.37 -2.79 26.12
N ILE A 318 -23.55 -2.28 24.90
CA ILE A 318 -24.78 -2.48 24.14
C ILE A 318 -25.05 -3.97 23.85
N ALA A 319 -24.01 -4.80 23.78
CA ALA A 319 -24.14 -6.25 23.57
C ALA A 319 -24.88 -6.95 24.71
N HIS A 320 -24.91 -6.36 25.92
CA HIS A 320 -25.63 -6.92 27.07
C HIS A 320 -27.11 -6.52 27.12
N ILE A 321 -27.54 -5.54 26.30
CA ILE A 321 -28.92 -5.03 26.31
C ILE A 321 -29.94 -6.14 26.03
N PRO A 322 -29.78 -7.03 25.02
CA PRO A 322 -30.81 -8.01 24.70
C PRO A 322 -31.09 -8.97 25.86
N GLU A 323 -30.04 -9.43 26.54
CA GLU A 323 -30.15 -10.33 27.68
C GLU A 323 -30.72 -9.62 28.91
N ALA A 324 -30.20 -8.44 29.25
CA ALA A 324 -30.69 -7.63 30.37
C ALA A 324 -32.18 -7.28 30.19
N LEU A 325 -32.59 -6.88 28.97
CA LEU A 325 -33.99 -6.60 28.66
C LEU A 325 -34.84 -7.86 28.85
N THR A 326 -34.38 -9.00 28.34
CA THR A 326 -35.10 -10.27 28.45
C THR A 326 -35.34 -10.63 29.91
N LYS A 327 -34.32 -10.48 30.77
CA LYS A 327 -34.44 -10.73 32.22
C LYS A 327 -35.38 -9.76 32.93
N VAL A 328 -35.33 -8.47 32.59
CA VAL A 328 -36.27 -7.46 33.13
C VAL A 328 -37.71 -7.75 32.68
N MET A 329 -37.90 -8.15 31.42
CA MET A 329 -39.21 -8.47 30.87
C MET A 329 -39.81 -9.75 31.44
N GLU A 330 -38.97 -10.77 31.71
CA GLU A 330 -39.36 -11.97 32.45
C GLU A 330 -39.95 -11.62 33.83
N LEU A 331 -39.31 -10.72 34.60
CA LEU A 331 -39.84 -10.25 35.90
C LEU A 331 -41.17 -9.48 35.80
N ASN A 332 -41.46 -8.93 34.63
CA ASN A 332 -42.70 -8.22 34.32
C ASN A 332 -43.72 -9.10 33.58
N ASN A 333 -43.51 -10.41 33.53
CA ASN A 333 -44.38 -11.40 32.87
C ASN A 333 -44.63 -11.12 31.38
N LYS A 334 -43.60 -10.64 30.67
CA LYS A 334 -43.63 -10.40 29.23
C LYS A 334 -42.73 -11.41 28.51
N LYS A 335 -43.18 -11.88 27.35
CA LYS A 335 -42.42 -12.78 26.46
C LYS A 335 -41.86 -11.99 25.27
N PRO A 336 -40.77 -12.47 24.62
CA PRO A 336 -40.26 -11.90 23.37
C PRO A 336 -41.36 -11.76 22.31
N ASP A 337 -41.22 -10.75 21.45
CA ASP A 337 -42.20 -10.42 20.40
C ASP A 337 -42.23 -11.47 19.28
N PHE A 338 -41.09 -12.11 19.01
CA PHE A 338 -40.90 -13.12 17.97
C PHE A 338 -39.71 -14.05 18.29
N GLU A 339 -39.55 -15.12 17.51
CA GLU A 339 -38.38 -16.01 17.62
C GLU A 339 -37.06 -15.26 17.33
N PRO A 340 -36.01 -15.45 18.15
CA PRO A 340 -34.70 -14.83 17.94
C PRO A 340 -34.18 -14.90 16.50
N LYS A 341 -33.72 -13.76 15.97
CA LYS A 341 -33.12 -13.66 14.63
C LYS A 341 -31.67 -13.20 14.70
N GLY A 342 -30.77 -14.02 14.18
CA GLY A 342 -29.33 -13.73 14.15
C GLY A 342 -28.64 -14.08 15.47
N THR A 343 -27.40 -13.61 15.62
CA THR A 343 -26.57 -13.82 16.81
C THR A 343 -25.46 -12.76 16.84
N LEU A 344 -24.97 -12.44 18.04
CA LEU A 344 -23.83 -11.55 18.27
C LEU A 344 -22.48 -12.28 18.21
N SER A 345 -22.45 -13.56 17.82
CA SER A 345 -21.20 -14.30 17.65
C SER A 345 -20.31 -13.68 16.58
N LEU A 346 -18.99 -13.71 16.82
CA LEU A 346 -17.99 -13.35 15.82
C LEU A 346 -18.06 -14.32 14.63
N LYS A 347 -18.13 -13.78 13.42
CA LYS A 347 -18.24 -14.52 12.16
C LYS A 347 -17.13 -14.08 11.22
N CYS A 348 -15.92 -14.62 11.43
CA CYS A 348 -14.76 -14.28 10.61
C CYS A 348 -14.92 -14.87 9.20
N TRP A 349 -14.86 -14.04 8.15
CA TRP A 349 -14.88 -14.52 6.75
C TRP A 349 -13.48 -14.83 6.20
N PHE A 350 -12.45 -14.39 6.91
CA PHE A 350 -11.05 -14.60 6.55
C PHE A 350 -10.25 -14.93 7.80
N GLY A 351 -9.22 -15.73 7.64
CA GLY A 351 -8.27 -16.08 8.69
C GLY A 351 -6.93 -16.42 8.05
N ASN A 352 -5.85 -15.98 8.69
CA ASN A 352 -4.49 -16.30 8.30
C ASN A 352 -3.61 -16.28 9.54
N ASN A 353 -3.21 -17.46 10.00
CA ASN A 353 -2.36 -17.58 11.17
C ASN A 353 -0.86 -17.51 10.80
N HIS A 354 -0.52 -17.21 9.54
CA HIS A 354 0.85 -17.12 9.02
C HIS A 354 1.70 -18.37 9.30
N GLY A 355 1.06 -19.55 9.31
CA GLY A 355 1.71 -20.82 9.64
C GLY A 355 1.90 -21.07 11.14
N VAL A 356 1.42 -20.18 12.01
CA VAL A 356 1.40 -20.38 13.47
C VAL A 356 0.20 -21.23 13.84
N THR A 357 0.43 -22.31 14.59
CA THR A 357 -0.66 -23.11 15.19
C THR A 357 -1.19 -22.37 16.43
N LEU A 358 -2.46 -21.96 16.39
CA LEU A 358 -3.13 -21.31 17.51
C LEU A 358 -3.94 -22.34 18.34
N PRO A 359 -4.09 -22.15 19.66
CA PRO A 359 -5.04 -22.90 20.47
C PRO A 359 -6.49 -22.75 19.94
N PRO A 360 -7.36 -23.77 20.04
CA PRO A 360 -8.73 -23.73 19.50
C PRO A 360 -9.58 -22.55 20.01
N GLU A 361 -9.33 -22.08 21.22
CA GLU A 361 -10.01 -20.92 21.82
C GLU A 361 -9.58 -19.57 21.22
N LEU A 362 -8.44 -19.53 20.52
CA LEU A 362 -7.92 -18.35 19.81
C LEU A 362 -8.04 -18.49 18.29
N ASP A 363 -8.16 -19.72 17.76
CA ASP A 363 -8.33 -20.01 16.34
C ASP A 363 -9.82 -19.90 15.96
N VAL A 364 -10.30 -18.67 15.85
CA VAL A 364 -11.70 -18.39 15.51
C VAL A 364 -12.02 -18.99 14.13
N PRO A 365 -13.02 -19.87 14.00
CA PRO A 365 -13.30 -20.55 12.75
C PRO A 365 -13.73 -19.55 11.67
N ILE A 366 -13.17 -19.72 10.48
CA ILE A 366 -13.64 -19.02 9.29
C ILE A 366 -15.01 -19.60 8.91
N VAL A 367 -16.00 -18.73 8.75
CA VAL A 367 -17.34 -19.08 8.26
C VAL A 367 -17.54 -18.54 6.85
N GLU A 368 -18.46 -19.14 6.11
CA GLU A 368 -18.83 -18.63 4.80
C GLU A 368 -19.39 -17.21 4.91
N ALA A 369 -18.90 -16.32 4.04
CA ALA A 369 -19.46 -14.98 3.93
C ALA A 369 -20.91 -15.03 3.44
N LEU A 370 -21.74 -14.11 3.90
CA LEU A 370 -23.14 -14.03 3.44
C LEU A 370 -23.19 -13.38 2.05
N ALA A 371 -24.18 -13.74 1.24
CA ALA A 371 -24.43 -13.06 -0.03
C ALA A 371 -24.78 -11.57 0.20
N PRO A 372 -24.27 -10.65 -0.65
CA PRO A 372 -23.48 -10.88 -1.86
C PRO A 372 -21.95 -10.92 -1.63
N TYR A 373 -21.48 -10.90 -0.38
CA TYR A 373 -20.05 -10.80 -0.07
C TYR A 373 -19.28 -12.07 -0.44
N ASN A 374 -19.87 -13.26 -0.29
CA ASN A 374 -19.24 -14.51 -0.79
C ASN A 374 -18.96 -14.45 -2.30
N GLU A 375 -19.91 -13.97 -3.11
CA GLU A 375 -19.73 -13.79 -4.55
C GLU A 375 -18.62 -12.79 -4.87
N GLN A 376 -18.53 -11.69 -4.11
CA GLN A 376 -17.47 -10.71 -4.26
C GLN A 376 -16.10 -11.27 -3.89
N ILE A 377 -16.01 -12.08 -2.82
CA ILE A 377 -14.78 -12.76 -2.42
C ILE A 377 -14.34 -13.74 -3.52
N ALA A 378 -15.25 -14.57 -4.02
CA ALA A 378 -14.97 -15.49 -5.12
C ALA A 378 -14.52 -14.77 -6.41
N ALA A 379 -15.06 -13.58 -6.69
CA ALA A 379 -14.59 -12.74 -7.79
C ALA A 379 -13.19 -12.19 -7.54
N LEU A 380 -12.86 -11.78 -6.32
CA LEU A 380 -11.53 -11.30 -5.93
C LEU A 380 -10.47 -12.40 -6.01
N ASP A 381 -10.82 -13.66 -5.77
CA ASP A 381 -9.90 -14.80 -5.91
C ASP A 381 -9.51 -15.07 -7.37
N LYS A 382 -10.32 -14.62 -8.34
CA LYS A 382 -9.95 -14.64 -9.76
C LYS A 382 -8.95 -13.56 -10.14
N HIS A 383 -8.68 -12.59 -9.25
CA HIS A 383 -7.67 -11.57 -9.50
C HIS A 383 -6.27 -12.12 -9.16
N VAL A 384 -5.57 -12.58 -10.19
CA VAL A 384 -4.20 -13.11 -10.11
C VAL A 384 -3.19 -12.02 -10.48
N GLY A 385 -2.12 -11.91 -9.68
CA GLY A 385 -1.09 -10.90 -9.85
C GLY A 385 -1.48 -9.52 -9.30
N ALA A 386 -0.49 -8.65 -9.24
CA ALA A 386 -0.64 -7.27 -8.80
C ALA A 386 -1.37 -6.43 -9.84
N GLN A 387 -2.24 -5.54 -9.37
CA GLN A 387 -2.84 -4.47 -10.17
C GLN A 387 -2.42 -3.13 -9.56
N PHE A 388 -1.50 -2.44 -10.21
CA PHE A 388 -0.99 -1.17 -9.72
C PHE A 388 -1.80 0.00 -10.26
N ARG A 389 -2.08 0.98 -9.41
CA ARG A 389 -2.64 2.26 -9.85
C ARG A 389 -1.59 3.01 -10.67
N ARG A 390 -1.94 3.39 -11.90
CA ARG A 390 -1.00 4.14 -12.77
C ARG A 390 -0.79 5.59 -12.34
N GLU A 391 0.45 6.04 -12.33
CA GLU A 391 0.90 7.38 -11.93
C GLU A 391 2.09 7.91 -12.76
N ALA A 392 2.47 9.16 -12.56
CA ALA A 392 3.64 9.74 -13.21
C ALA A 392 4.92 9.34 -12.47
N MET A 393 5.91 8.83 -13.20
CA MET A 393 7.13 8.25 -12.62
C MET A 393 8.40 9.08 -12.87
N LYS A 394 8.22 10.35 -13.26
CA LYS A 394 9.32 11.32 -13.32
C LYS A 394 9.76 11.60 -11.89
N ASP A 395 10.98 11.18 -11.55
CA ASP A 395 11.56 11.28 -10.19
C ASP A 395 10.79 10.52 -9.10
N ALA A 396 9.88 9.62 -9.51
CA ALA A 396 9.15 8.71 -8.63
C ALA A 396 9.34 7.27 -9.10
N SER A 397 9.23 6.33 -8.18
CA SER A 397 9.32 4.90 -8.47
C SER A 397 8.76 4.08 -7.31
N GLY A 398 8.11 2.96 -7.65
CA GLY A 398 7.80 1.87 -6.75
C GLY A 398 8.95 0.86 -6.60
N ALA A 399 9.90 0.89 -7.54
CA ALA A 399 11.07 0.02 -7.53
C ALA A 399 12.24 0.61 -6.74
N SER A 400 12.66 1.86 -7.00
CA SER A 400 13.80 2.46 -6.30
C SER A 400 13.44 3.74 -5.55
N MET A 401 14.12 3.98 -4.43
CA MET A 401 13.92 5.19 -3.63
C MET A 401 15.16 5.53 -2.81
N MET A 402 15.23 6.79 -2.36
CA MET A 402 16.20 7.22 -1.36
C MET A 402 15.53 7.19 0.01
N ASP A 403 16.16 6.56 1.01
CA ASP A 403 15.70 6.66 2.38
C ASP A 403 15.90 8.10 2.89
N PRO A 404 14.84 8.81 3.33
CA PRO A 404 14.98 10.19 3.74
C PRO A 404 15.80 10.36 5.02
N GLY A 405 15.85 9.35 5.89
CA GLY A 405 16.60 9.36 7.14
C GLY A 405 18.06 8.99 6.93
N THR A 406 18.34 7.84 6.31
CA THR A 406 19.70 7.33 6.16
C THR A 406 20.41 7.83 4.91
N GLN A 407 19.67 8.34 3.91
CA GLN A 407 20.18 8.73 2.59
C GLN A 407 20.83 7.56 1.82
N VAL A 408 20.49 6.33 2.20
CA VAL A 408 20.87 5.11 1.50
C VAL A 408 19.74 4.75 0.54
N SER A 409 20.10 4.39 -0.69
CA SER A 409 19.11 3.96 -1.68
C SER A 409 18.52 2.59 -1.34
N LYS A 410 17.30 2.35 -1.82
CA LYS A 410 16.59 1.09 -1.68
C LYS A 410 16.07 0.62 -3.02
N ILE A 411 15.92 -0.69 -3.15
CA ILE A 411 15.20 -1.37 -4.23
C ILE A 411 14.11 -2.26 -3.60
N HIS A 412 12.85 -2.07 -3.98
CA HIS A 412 11.66 -2.74 -3.40
C HIS A 412 11.67 -2.77 -1.85
N ASN A 413 12.00 -1.63 -1.24
CA ASN A 413 12.22 -1.44 0.21
C ASN A 413 13.41 -2.18 0.84
N GLN A 414 14.22 -2.92 0.08
CA GLN A 414 15.49 -3.46 0.55
C GLN A 414 16.61 -2.42 0.43
N SER A 415 17.42 -2.21 1.46
CA SER A 415 18.61 -1.37 1.36
C SER A 415 19.61 -1.93 0.35
N ILE A 416 20.29 -1.06 -0.40
CA ILE A 416 21.42 -1.51 -1.24
C ILE A 416 22.56 -2.15 -0.42
N LEU A 417 22.65 -1.82 0.88
CA LEU A 417 23.63 -2.44 1.78
C LEU A 417 23.31 -3.92 2.00
N ASP A 418 22.04 -4.24 2.26
CA ASP A 418 21.62 -5.63 2.38
C ASP A 418 21.71 -6.36 1.03
N ALA A 419 21.34 -5.69 -0.06
CA ALA A 419 21.44 -6.25 -1.41
C ALA A 419 22.90 -6.58 -1.79
N SER A 420 23.88 -5.81 -1.29
CA SER A 420 25.32 -6.10 -1.47
C SER A 420 25.77 -7.43 -0.86
N THR A 421 25.01 -7.97 0.10
CA THR A 421 25.30 -9.29 0.69
C THR A 421 24.73 -10.46 -0.12
N LYS A 422 24.02 -10.19 -1.22
CA LYS A 422 23.37 -11.18 -2.08
C LYS A 422 24.09 -11.33 -3.41
N THR A 423 24.04 -12.54 -3.98
CA THR A 423 24.64 -12.86 -5.29
C THR A 423 24.02 -12.01 -6.41
N PHE A 424 24.74 -11.88 -7.51
CA PHE A 424 24.30 -11.11 -8.67
C PHE A 424 22.99 -11.67 -9.24
N GLU A 425 22.89 -12.99 -9.41
CA GLU A 425 21.67 -13.66 -9.85
C GLU A 425 20.49 -13.45 -8.88
N ALA A 426 20.72 -13.51 -7.56
CA ALA A 426 19.68 -13.30 -6.57
C ALA A 426 19.12 -11.88 -6.65
N ASN A 427 19.98 -10.88 -6.86
CA ASN A 427 19.57 -9.49 -7.05
C ASN A 427 18.84 -9.27 -8.39
N LEU A 428 19.24 -9.94 -9.48
CA LEU A 428 18.51 -9.92 -10.75
C LEU A 428 17.09 -10.49 -10.61
N VAL A 429 16.94 -11.59 -9.88
CA VAL A 429 15.63 -12.18 -9.56
C VAL A 429 14.83 -11.23 -8.68
N PHE A 430 15.41 -10.72 -7.60
CA PHE A 430 14.73 -9.83 -6.66
C PHE A 430 14.22 -8.55 -7.33
N ALA A 431 14.99 -7.97 -8.26
CA ALA A 431 14.62 -6.77 -8.98
C ALA A 431 13.30 -6.89 -9.76
N LEU A 432 12.99 -8.07 -10.30
CA LEU A 432 11.79 -8.31 -11.09
C LEU A 432 10.69 -9.04 -10.31
N THR A 433 11.04 -9.89 -9.35
CA THR A 433 10.08 -10.69 -8.59
C THR A 433 9.71 -10.07 -7.24
N ARG A 434 10.47 -9.09 -6.74
CA ARG A 434 10.31 -8.46 -5.41
C ARG A 434 10.44 -9.45 -4.24
N GLN A 435 11.10 -10.57 -4.47
CA GLN A 435 11.36 -11.60 -3.47
C GLN A 435 12.66 -12.32 -3.80
N TYR A 436 13.52 -12.50 -2.80
CA TYR A 436 14.70 -13.35 -2.98
C TYR A 436 14.25 -14.80 -3.08
N THR A 437 14.86 -15.53 -4.00
CA THR A 437 14.57 -16.95 -4.19
C THR A 437 15.41 -17.81 -3.23
N CYS A 438 15.10 -19.10 -3.13
CA CYS A 438 15.88 -20.05 -2.33
C CYS A 438 17.05 -20.63 -3.15
N GLU A 439 17.89 -21.44 -2.51
CA GLU A 439 19.05 -22.09 -3.15
C GLU A 439 18.68 -22.86 -4.44
N THR A 440 17.59 -23.64 -4.42
CA THR A 440 17.10 -24.32 -5.63
C THR A 440 16.76 -23.33 -6.73
N GLY A 441 16.08 -22.23 -6.40
CA GLY A 441 15.73 -21.19 -7.39
C GLY A 441 16.95 -20.46 -7.95
N GLU A 442 17.97 -20.20 -7.13
CA GLU A 442 19.23 -19.61 -7.61
C GLU A 442 19.95 -20.55 -8.58
N LYS A 443 20.00 -21.86 -8.30
CA LYS A 443 20.56 -22.87 -9.22
C LYS A 443 19.83 -22.87 -10.57
N LEU A 444 18.49 -22.87 -10.55
CA LEU A 444 17.68 -22.83 -11.78
C LEU A 444 17.99 -21.58 -12.61
N VAL A 445 18.03 -20.42 -11.95
CA VAL A 445 18.33 -19.13 -12.61
C VAL A 445 19.76 -19.11 -13.15
N ASN A 446 20.73 -19.68 -12.45
CA ASN A 446 22.09 -19.82 -12.95
C ASN A 446 22.15 -20.66 -14.23
N PHE A 447 21.42 -21.78 -14.32
CA PHE A 447 21.30 -22.54 -15.58
C PHE A 447 20.73 -21.69 -16.71
N ALA A 448 19.66 -20.96 -16.43
CA ALA A 448 19.00 -20.08 -17.41
C ALA A 448 19.88 -18.91 -17.85
N LEU A 449 20.69 -18.33 -16.97
CA LEU A 449 21.52 -17.18 -17.32
C LEU A 449 22.82 -17.61 -18.02
N ASN A 450 23.53 -18.62 -17.49
CA ASN A 450 24.77 -19.12 -18.07
C ASN A 450 24.56 -19.80 -19.42
N GLY A 451 23.40 -20.45 -19.64
CA GLY A 451 23.09 -21.15 -20.89
C GLY A 451 23.04 -20.22 -22.12
N PHE A 452 22.88 -18.92 -21.92
CA PHE A 452 22.80 -17.92 -23.00
C PHE A 452 23.90 -16.87 -22.94
N VAL A 453 24.94 -17.04 -22.11
CA VAL A 453 26.01 -16.03 -21.99
C VAL A 453 26.99 -16.07 -23.17
N ASN A 454 27.23 -17.26 -23.74
CA ASN A 454 28.11 -17.39 -24.90
C ASN A 454 27.42 -16.88 -26.16
N GLN A 455 28.03 -15.89 -26.82
CA GLN A 455 27.52 -15.23 -28.00
C GLN A 455 28.34 -15.56 -29.26
N HIS A 456 29.18 -16.61 -29.20
CA HIS A 456 29.94 -17.07 -30.36
C HIS A 456 29.02 -17.36 -31.56
N GLY A 457 29.40 -16.82 -32.73
CA GLY A 457 28.61 -16.94 -33.96
C GLY A 457 27.30 -16.14 -33.98
N GLN A 458 26.97 -15.36 -32.94
CA GLN A 458 25.75 -14.56 -32.88
C GLN A 458 25.97 -13.12 -33.40
N PRO A 459 24.98 -12.51 -34.06
CA PRO A 459 25.06 -11.11 -34.50
C PRO A 459 25.29 -10.11 -33.37
N THR A 460 24.88 -10.43 -32.15
CA THR A 460 25.09 -9.65 -30.93
C THR A 460 26.58 -9.44 -30.64
N LEU A 461 27.39 -10.50 -30.69
CA LEU A 461 28.83 -10.41 -30.48
C LEU A 461 29.51 -9.65 -31.63
N ALA A 462 29.09 -9.93 -32.87
CA ALA A 462 29.60 -9.20 -34.05
C ALA A 462 29.35 -7.68 -33.93
N ALA A 463 28.16 -7.26 -33.52
CA ALA A 463 27.82 -5.85 -33.32
C ALA A 463 28.62 -5.20 -32.19
N ALA A 464 28.78 -5.89 -31.05
CA ALA A 464 29.59 -5.39 -29.94
C ALA A 464 31.07 -5.27 -30.33
N THR A 465 31.63 -6.27 -31.02
CA THR A 465 33.02 -6.27 -31.49
C THR A 465 33.26 -5.14 -32.48
N ALA A 466 32.41 -5.00 -33.51
CA ALA A 466 32.52 -3.90 -34.47
C ALA A 466 32.45 -2.53 -33.78
N SER A 467 31.58 -2.38 -32.79
CA SER A 467 31.50 -1.15 -31.99
C SER A 467 32.79 -0.88 -31.20
N ARG A 468 33.35 -1.89 -30.52
CA ARG A 468 34.62 -1.80 -29.77
C ARG A 468 35.82 -1.48 -30.66
N GLU A 469 35.93 -2.12 -31.82
CA GLU A 469 37.00 -1.88 -32.81
C GLU A 469 37.01 -0.44 -33.34
N ASN A 470 35.84 0.20 -33.36
CA ASN A 470 35.71 1.62 -33.71
C ASN A 470 35.96 2.58 -32.54
N GLY A 471 36.50 2.09 -31.41
CA GLY A 471 36.87 2.90 -30.27
C GLY A 471 35.70 3.37 -29.40
N ASN A 472 34.51 2.78 -29.56
CA ASN A 472 33.38 3.13 -28.72
C ASN A 472 33.54 2.60 -27.29
N SER A 473 32.93 3.33 -26.35
CA SER A 473 32.88 2.95 -24.95
C SER A 473 32.07 1.66 -24.70
N PRO A 474 32.35 0.94 -23.60
CA PRO A 474 31.64 -0.30 -23.24
C PRO A 474 30.12 -0.23 -23.33
N ASN A 475 29.49 0.83 -22.80
CA ASN A 475 28.03 0.99 -22.84
C ASN A 475 27.48 1.06 -24.28
N THR A 476 28.20 1.69 -25.20
CA THR A 476 27.82 1.81 -26.62
C THR A 476 27.99 0.48 -27.34
N ALA A 477 29.07 -0.26 -27.06
CA ALA A 477 29.26 -1.61 -27.60
C ALA A 477 28.17 -2.58 -27.12
N THR A 478 27.87 -2.56 -25.83
CA THR A 478 26.76 -3.33 -25.25
C THR A 478 25.41 -2.90 -25.82
N ALA A 479 25.17 -1.59 -26.00
CA ALA A 479 23.91 -1.10 -26.56
C ALA A 479 23.70 -1.58 -28.01
N ALA A 480 24.76 -1.67 -28.81
CA ALA A 480 24.70 -2.23 -30.16
C ALA A 480 24.23 -3.69 -30.15
N ALA A 481 24.77 -4.52 -29.25
CA ALA A 481 24.33 -5.90 -29.08
C ALA A 481 22.88 -5.99 -28.58
N ILE A 482 22.52 -5.26 -27.52
CA ILE A 482 21.18 -5.32 -26.92
C ILE A 482 20.09 -4.83 -27.89
N SER A 483 20.42 -3.94 -28.83
CA SER A 483 19.49 -3.51 -29.88
C SER A 483 18.99 -4.66 -30.76
N ILE A 484 19.73 -5.77 -30.84
CA ILE A 484 19.40 -6.96 -31.64
C ILE A 484 18.54 -7.97 -30.83
N VAL A 485 18.52 -7.87 -29.49
CA VAL A 485 17.79 -8.80 -28.57
C VAL A 485 16.30 -8.42 -28.46
N GLY A 486 15.63 -8.20 -29.59
CA GLY A 486 14.22 -7.79 -29.65
C GLY A 486 13.24 -8.89 -29.21
N LYS A 487 11.94 -8.54 -29.09
CA LYS A 487 10.88 -9.43 -28.56
C LYS A 487 10.88 -10.84 -29.16
N LYS A 488 11.13 -10.97 -30.47
CA LYS A 488 11.14 -12.24 -31.21
C LYS A 488 12.18 -13.23 -30.70
N CYS A 489 13.29 -12.79 -30.09
CA CYS A 489 14.29 -13.69 -29.53
C CYS A 489 13.78 -14.47 -28.32
N ALA A 490 12.74 -13.98 -27.63
CA ALA A 490 12.17 -14.58 -26.43
C ALA A 490 10.69 -15.00 -26.60
N GLU A 491 10.10 -14.78 -27.78
CA GLU A 491 8.67 -14.94 -28.03
C GLU A 491 8.16 -16.34 -27.68
N LYS A 492 8.89 -17.39 -28.08
CA LYS A 492 8.54 -18.78 -27.73
C LYS A 492 8.57 -19.03 -26.23
N ALA A 493 9.59 -18.55 -25.52
CA ALA A 493 9.69 -18.72 -24.07
C ALA A 493 8.63 -17.91 -23.31
N MET A 494 8.26 -16.72 -23.80
CA MET A 494 7.16 -15.94 -23.25
C MET A 494 5.81 -16.63 -23.50
N ALA A 495 5.60 -17.21 -24.69
CA ALA A 495 4.40 -18.00 -25.00
C ALA A 495 4.29 -19.23 -24.08
N ALA A 496 5.40 -19.94 -23.84
CA ALA A 496 5.44 -21.04 -22.88
C ALA A 496 5.14 -20.56 -21.44
N SER A 497 5.63 -19.40 -21.02
CA SER A 497 5.32 -18.82 -19.70
C SER A 497 3.85 -18.43 -19.57
N GLN A 498 3.27 -17.88 -20.64
CA GLN A 498 1.84 -17.58 -20.73
C GLN A 498 0.99 -18.86 -20.64
N ALA A 499 1.37 -19.93 -21.34
CA ALA A 499 0.70 -21.22 -21.24
C ALA A 499 0.74 -21.79 -19.81
N LEU A 500 1.90 -21.77 -19.15
CA LEU A 500 2.02 -22.21 -17.74
C LEU A 500 1.14 -21.35 -16.81
N LEU A 501 1.10 -20.04 -17.03
CA LEU A 501 0.22 -19.15 -16.28
C LEU A 501 -1.26 -19.51 -16.49
N ASP A 502 -1.69 -19.73 -17.73
CA ASP A 502 -3.09 -20.02 -18.05
C ASP A 502 -3.56 -21.35 -17.45
N ILE A 503 -2.69 -22.35 -17.43
CA ILE A 503 -2.96 -23.67 -16.84
C ILE A 503 -3.11 -23.58 -15.31
N PHE A 504 -2.25 -22.80 -14.62
CA PHE A 504 -2.12 -22.86 -13.16
C PHE A 504 -2.70 -21.66 -12.39
N GLN A 505 -3.03 -20.52 -13.02
CA GLN A 505 -3.32 -19.27 -12.30
C GLN A 505 -4.46 -19.36 -11.27
N TYR A 506 -5.49 -20.18 -11.57
CA TYR A 506 -6.65 -20.39 -10.69
C TYR A 506 -6.52 -21.60 -9.76
N GLU A 507 -5.42 -22.34 -9.86
CA GLU A 507 -5.15 -23.49 -9.01
C GLU A 507 -4.62 -23.04 -7.63
N LYS A 508 -4.85 -23.88 -6.62
CA LYS A 508 -4.41 -23.65 -5.22
C LYS A 508 -2.92 -23.99 -5.01
N LEU A 509 -2.08 -23.60 -5.96
CA LEU A 509 -0.63 -23.70 -5.87
C LEU A 509 -0.07 -22.38 -5.31
N ALA A 510 0.42 -22.39 -4.07
CA ALA A 510 0.97 -21.19 -3.42
C ALA A 510 2.45 -20.99 -3.82
N ASP A 511 3.26 -22.04 -3.68
CA ASP A 511 4.64 -22.08 -4.14
C ASP A 511 4.85 -23.22 -5.14
N ALA A 512 5.63 -22.97 -6.20
CA ALA A 512 5.95 -23.96 -7.22
C ALA A 512 6.80 -25.14 -6.71
N ARG A 513 7.27 -25.07 -5.47
CA ARG A 513 8.06 -26.10 -4.78
C ARG A 513 7.24 -26.95 -3.82
N ASP A 514 5.96 -26.62 -3.62
CA ASP A 514 5.04 -27.40 -2.77
C ASP A 514 4.68 -28.74 -3.44
N GLU A 515 4.21 -29.71 -2.64
CA GLU A 515 3.56 -30.89 -3.19
C GLU A 515 2.21 -30.51 -3.80
N PHE A 516 2.01 -30.85 -5.07
CA PHE A 516 0.79 -30.52 -5.81
C PHE A 516 0.49 -31.61 -6.84
N ASP A 517 -0.74 -32.11 -6.84
CA ASP A 517 -1.20 -33.07 -7.85
C ASP A 517 -1.63 -32.34 -9.12
N HIS A 518 -0.77 -32.35 -10.14
CA HIS A 518 -1.03 -31.76 -11.45
C HIS A 518 -1.65 -32.73 -12.47
N SER A 519 -2.00 -33.96 -12.08
CA SER A 519 -2.51 -34.98 -13.03
C SER A 519 -3.75 -34.54 -13.80
N GLY A 520 -4.68 -33.83 -13.12
CA GLY A 520 -5.88 -33.23 -13.71
C GLY A 520 -5.62 -32.08 -14.69
N LEU A 521 -4.42 -31.49 -14.66
CA LEU A 521 -4.03 -30.36 -15.53
C LEU A 521 -3.41 -30.80 -16.85
N LEU A 522 -3.03 -32.08 -16.99
CA LEU A 522 -2.41 -32.60 -18.21
C LEU A 522 -3.31 -32.46 -19.45
N ALA A 523 -4.64 -32.45 -19.28
CA ALA A 523 -5.58 -32.19 -20.37
C ALA A 523 -5.51 -30.74 -20.84
N LYS A 524 -5.54 -29.77 -19.91
CA LYS A 524 -5.35 -28.34 -20.21
C LYS A 524 -3.97 -28.09 -20.85
N GLY A 525 -2.94 -28.78 -20.37
CA GLY A 525 -1.59 -28.71 -20.95
C GLY A 525 -1.52 -29.12 -22.42
N ALA A 526 -2.33 -30.09 -22.84
CA ALA A 526 -2.40 -30.54 -24.22
C ALA A 526 -2.91 -29.46 -25.18
N GLU A 527 -3.79 -28.56 -24.71
CA GLU A 527 -4.31 -27.44 -25.50
C GLU A 527 -3.22 -26.39 -25.81
N HIS A 528 -2.10 -26.42 -25.07
CA HIS A 528 -0.95 -25.53 -25.24
C HIS A 528 0.30 -26.25 -25.76
N GLU A 529 0.15 -27.44 -26.37
CA GLU A 529 1.30 -28.26 -26.75
C GLU A 529 2.28 -27.56 -27.70
N ASP A 530 1.80 -26.74 -28.63
CA ASP A 530 2.63 -26.00 -29.60
C ASP A 530 3.57 -24.99 -28.94
N ALA A 531 3.18 -24.47 -27.77
CA ALA A 531 3.99 -23.53 -27.00
C ALA A 531 4.96 -24.25 -26.05
N LEU A 532 4.63 -25.46 -25.61
CA LEU A 532 5.33 -26.16 -24.53
C LEU A 532 6.23 -27.30 -25.03
N LEU A 533 5.92 -27.92 -26.17
CA LEU A 533 6.55 -29.14 -26.65
C LEU A 533 7.02 -29.00 -28.11
N SER A 534 7.89 -29.91 -28.53
CA SER A 534 8.39 -30.04 -29.90
C SER A 534 8.46 -31.50 -30.31
N SER A 535 8.33 -31.78 -31.60
CA SER A 535 8.61 -33.10 -32.17
C SER A 535 10.11 -33.41 -32.27
N GLU A 536 10.97 -32.40 -32.15
CA GLU A 536 12.43 -32.55 -32.23
C GLU A 536 13.05 -32.65 -30.83
N GLU A 537 13.98 -33.58 -30.69
CA GLU A 537 14.75 -33.75 -29.45
C GLU A 537 15.96 -32.81 -29.41
N SER A 538 16.21 -32.21 -28.24
CA SER A 538 17.34 -31.32 -28.01
C SER A 538 18.28 -31.91 -26.93
N PRO A 539 19.51 -32.30 -27.28
CA PRO A 539 20.45 -32.90 -26.33
C PRO A 539 20.78 -32.02 -25.12
N CYS A 540 20.74 -30.68 -25.27
CA CYS A 540 20.99 -29.76 -24.16
C CYS A 540 19.84 -29.72 -23.15
N VAL A 541 18.60 -30.00 -23.58
CA VAL A 541 17.42 -30.04 -22.69
C VAL A 541 17.49 -31.24 -21.75
N GLN A 542 17.96 -32.40 -22.22
CA GLN A 542 18.14 -33.58 -21.37
C GLN A 542 19.11 -33.30 -20.20
N LYS A 543 20.30 -32.75 -20.51
CA LYS A 543 21.28 -32.36 -19.49
C LYS A 543 20.73 -31.30 -18.53
N TRP A 544 19.99 -30.31 -19.04
CA TRP A 544 19.35 -29.30 -18.20
C TRP A 544 18.32 -29.94 -17.26
N LEU A 545 17.49 -30.87 -17.74
CA LEU A 545 16.54 -31.61 -16.90
C LEU A 545 17.22 -32.41 -15.81
N GLU A 546 18.33 -33.09 -16.11
CA GLU A 546 19.13 -33.80 -15.09
C GLU A 546 19.59 -32.85 -13.98
N CYS A 547 20.08 -31.67 -14.35
CA CYS A 547 20.52 -30.65 -13.41
C CYS A 547 19.35 -30.08 -12.57
N VAL A 548 18.19 -29.85 -13.19
CA VAL A 548 16.98 -29.40 -12.50
C VAL A 548 16.51 -30.44 -11.49
N ASN A 549 16.43 -31.71 -11.91
CA ASN A 549 16.00 -32.81 -11.05
C ASN A 549 16.96 -33.00 -9.86
N ALA A 550 18.26 -32.74 -10.05
CA ALA A 550 19.25 -32.75 -8.97
C ALA A 550 19.15 -31.52 -8.04
N ALA A 551 18.72 -30.36 -8.54
CA ALA A 551 18.56 -29.14 -7.76
C ALA A 551 17.31 -29.14 -6.86
N GLY A 552 16.28 -29.90 -7.23
CA GLY A 552 15.04 -30.10 -6.46
C GLY A 552 13.81 -30.22 -7.35
N LYS A 553 12.82 -31.02 -6.91
CA LYS A 553 11.55 -31.15 -7.63
C LYS A 553 10.75 -29.85 -7.55
N THR A 554 10.09 -29.52 -8.66
CA THR A 554 9.19 -28.37 -8.75
C THR A 554 8.00 -28.74 -9.62
N VAL A 555 6.84 -28.18 -9.32
CA VAL A 555 5.56 -28.54 -9.95
C VAL A 555 5.59 -28.31 -11.45
N PHE A 556 6.14 -27.18 -11.91
CA PHE A 556 6.16 -26.87 -13.35
C PHE A 556 7.03 -27.82 -14.16
N PHE A 557 8.22 -28.17 -13.67
CA PHE A 557 9.09 -29.10 -14.38
C PHE A 557 8.53 -30.52 -14.36
N SER A 558 7.98 -30.98 -13.23
CA SER A 558 7.33 -32.30 -13.16
C SER A 558 6.10 -32.37 -14.07
N PHE A 559 5.26 -31.33 -14.09
CA PHE A 559 4.13 -31.22 -15.01
C PHE A 559 4.57 -31.30 -16.47
N LEU A 560 5.62 -30.58 -16.85
CA LEU A 560 6.13 -30.56 -18.21
C LEU A 560 6.70 -31.91 -18.65
N GLN A 561 7.43 -32.60 -17.76
CA GLN A 561 7.94 -33.96 -18.02
C GLN A 561 6.79 -34.95 -18.24
N ASP A 562 5.75 -34.92 -17.40
CA ASP A 562 4.59 -35.78 -17.53
C ASP A 562 3.77 -35.47 -18.78
N LEU A 563 3.62 -34.19 -19.12
CA LEU A 563 2.95 -33.74 -20.34
C LEU A 563 3.71 -34.22 -21.60
N ALA A 564 5.02 -34.02 -21.64
CA ALA A 564 5.89 -34.48 -22.74
C ALA A 564 5.76 -36.00 -22.94
N LYS A 565 5.83 -36.77 -21.84
CA LYS A 565 5.66 -38.22 -21.85
C LYS A 565 4.27 -38.64 -22.36
N LYS A 566 3.21 -37.95 -21.92
CA LYS A 566 1.83 -38.24 -22.33
C LYS A 566 1.57 -37.96 -23.81
N GLN A 567 2.17 -36.89 -24.35
CA GLN A 567 2.01 -36.51 -25.76
C GLN A 567 3.02 -37.17 -26.70
N GLY A 568 4.01 -37.89 -26.17
CA GLY A 568 5.08 -38.49 -27.00
C GLY A 568 5.94 -37.46 -27.71
N LYS A 569 6.14 -36.29 -27.10
CA LYS A 569 6.91 -35.15 -27.64
C LYS A 569 8.03 -34.76 -26.66
N HIS A 570 8.89 -33.83 -27.06
CA HIS A 570 10.06 -33.39 -26.32
C HIS A 570 9.92 -31.95 -25.79
N LEU A 571 10.61 -31.65 -24.70
CA LEU A 571 10.71 -30.29 -24.16
C LEU A 571 11.70 -29.44 -24.95
N THR A 572 11.48 -28.13 -24.98
CA THR A 572 12.36 -27.18 -25.68
C THR A 572 13.17 -26.32 -24.70
N VAL A 573 14.27 -25.73 -25.17
CA VAL A 573 15.05 -24.76 -24.40
C VAL A 573 14.19 -23.57 -23.94
N ASP A 574 13.27 -23.09 -24.79
CA ASP A 574 12.36 -22.00 -24.44
C ASP A 574 11.36 -22.42 -23.35
N THR A 575 10.90 -23.67 -23.36
CA THR A 575 10.05 -24.25 -22.30
C THR A 575 10.81 -24.35 -20.98
N MET A 576 12.08 -24.79 -21.00
CA MET A 576 12.93 -24.86 -19.81
C MET A 576 13.17 -23.47 -19.19
N LEU A 577 13.39 -22.47 -20.03
CA LEU A 577 13.53 -21.08 -19.61
C LEU A 577 12.24 -20.55 -18.99
N ALA A 578 11.08 -20.82 -19.61
CA ALA A 578 9.77 -20.45 -19.08
C ALA A 578 9.49 -21.09 -17.72
N ALA A 579 9.74 -22.40 -17.58
CA ALA A 579 9.54 -23.14 -16.33
C ALA A 579 10.43 -22.61 -15.21
N THR A 580 11.69 -22.31 -15.51
CA THR A 580 12.65 -21.71 -14.56
C THR A 580 12.11 -20.40 -13.98
N TRP A 581 11.74 -19.46 -14.85
CA TRP A 581 11.31 -18.14 -14.42
C TRP A 581 9.91 -18.15 -13.80
N THR A 582 9.01 -19.01 -14.26
CA THR A 582 7.69 -19.20 -13.65
C THR A 582 7.85 -19.76 -12.22
N THR A 583 8.75 -20.72 -12.02
CA THR A 583 9.04 -21.32 -10.69
C THR A 583 9.46 -20.26 -9.68
N VAL A 584 10.42 -19.40 -10.03
CA VAL A 584 10.96 -18.39 -9.08
C VAL A 584 10.01 -17.21 -8.87
N ALA A 585 9.11 -16.94 -9.82
CA ALA A 585 8.19 -15.81 -9.75
C ALA A 585 6.80 -16.16 -9.19
N TRP A 586 6.46 -17.45 -9.08
CA TRP A 586 5.10 -17.89 -8.77
C TRP A 586 4.58 -17.37 -7.42
N SER A 587 5.37 -17.50 -6.37
CA SER A 587 4.99 -17.04 -5.03
C SER A 587 4.78 -15.52 -4.99
N SER A 588 5.59 -14.76 -5.73
CA SER A 588 5.40 -13.33 -5.92
C SER A 588 4.13 -12.98 -6.71
N LEU A 589 3.78 -13.76 -7.73
CA LEU A 589 2.54 -13.57 -8.49
C LEU A 589 1.30 -13.87 -7.61
N LYS A 590 1.28 -15.02 -6.93
CA LYS A 590 0.18 -15.42 -6.03
C LYS A 590 0.07 -14.47 -4.84
N GLY A 591 1.19 -13.97 -4.34
CA GLY A 591 1.27 -12.92 -3.32
C GLY A 591 0.95 -11.51 -3.83
N LYS A 592 0.52 -11.33 -5.08
CA LYS A 592 0.17 -10.04 -5.71
C LYS A 592 1.29 -8.99 -5.61
N LYS A 593 2.55 -9.43 -5.67
CA LYS A 593 3.73 -8.55 -5.69
C LYS A 593 4.14 -8.13 -7.10
N ILE A 594 3.88 -9.00 -8.08
CA ILE A 594 4.17 -8.76 -9.52
C ILE A 594 2.93 -8.96 -10.36
N SER A 595 2.89 -8.37 -11.56
CA SER A 595 1.79 -8.58 -12.49
C SER A 595 1.98 -9.87 -13.30
N LYS A 596 0.92 -10.29 -13.99
CA LYS A 596 0.98 -11.40 -14.97
C LYS A 596 1.98 -11.10 -16.08
N ASP A 597 1.96 -9.86 -16.57
CA ASP A 597 2.84 -9.40 -17.66
C ASP A 597 4.32 -9.44 -17.25
N THR A 598 4.64 -9.06 -16.00
CA THR A 598 5.99 -9.21 -15.43
C THR A 598 6.45 -10.66 -15.52
N LEU A 599 5.64 -11.63 -15.03
CA LEU A 599 5.99 -13.06 -15.06
C LEU A 599 6.27 -13.54 -16.48
N VAL A 600 5.39 -13.21 -17.42
CA VAL A 600 5.48 -13.65 -18.82
C VAL A 600 6.74 -13.12 -19.50
N ARG A 601 7.24 -11.94 -19.12
CA ARG A 601 8.42 -11.30 -19.71
C ARG A 601 9.75 -11.69 -19.11
N LEU A 602 9.77 -12.40 -17.97
CA LEU A 602 11.02 -12.79 -17.30
C LEU A 602 12.02 -13.53 -18.23
N PRO A 603 11.59 -14.46 -19.11
CA PRO A 603 12.50 -15.06 -20.09
C PRO A 603 13.20 -14.05 -21.01
N TRP A 604 12.54 -12.95 -21.35
CA TRP A 604 13.13 -11.90 -22.18
C TRP A 604 14.18 -11.09 -21.42
N TYR A 605 13.90 -10.71 -20.17
CA TYR A 605 14.90 -10.11 -19.29
C TYR A 605 16.11 -11.03 -19.11
N SER A 606 15.89 -12.34 -18.92
CA SER A 606 16.96 -13.34 -18.82
C SER A 606 17.89 -13.32 -20.02
N LYS A 607 17.35 -13.36 -21.24
CA LYS A 607 18.17 -13.31 -22.47
C LYS A 607 18.95 -11.98 -22.56
N VAL A 608 18.32 -10.86 -22.22
CA VAL A 608 19.00 -9.56 -22.19
C VAL A 608 20.16 -9.53 -21.19
N TYR A 609 19.95 -10.05 -19.98
CA TYR A 609 20.99 -10.14 -18.95
C TYR A 609 22.17 -11.00 -19.40
N SER A 610 21.91 -12.18 -19.95
CA SER A 610 22.94 -13.09 -20.45
C SER A 610 23.74 -12.46 -21.59
N VAL A 611 23.09 -11.81 -22.56
CA VAL A 611 23.79 -11.14 -23.67
C VAL A 611 24.62 -9.97 -23.15
N LEU A 612 24.10 -9.17 -22.21
CA LEU A 612 24.81 -8.03 -21.63
C LEU A 612 26.13 -8.46 -20.98
N VAL A 613 26.11 -9.54 -20.20
CA VAL A 613 27.31 -10.13 -19.57
C VAL A 613 28.21 -10.81 -20.61
N GLY A 614 27.61 -11.47 -21.60
CA GLY A 614 28.33 -12.24 -22.62
C GLY A 614 29.16 -11.39 -23.58
N VAL A 615 28.64 -10.25 -24.03
CA VAL A 615 29.34 -9.38 -25.00
C VAL A 615 30.41 -8.49 -24.36
N ALA A 616 30.47 -8.47 -23.03
CA ALA A 616 31.58 -7.87 -22.28
C ALA A 616 32.89 -8.62 -22.54
N ALA A 617 32.84 -9.95 -22.68
CA ALA A 617 33.99 -10.74 -23.08
C ALA A 617 34.31 -10.51 -24.56
N PRO A 618 35.60 -10.42 -24.93
CA PRO A 618 35.99 -10.19 -26.31
C PRO A 618 35.77 -11.45 -27.16
N ALA A 619 35.74 -11.30 -28.49
CA ALA A 619 35.29 -12.37 -29.38
C ALA A 619 36.24 -13.56 -29.41
N GLU A 620 37.54 -13.30 -29.31
CA GLU A 620 38.64 -14.25 -29.20
C GLU A 620 38.56 -15.14 -27.95
N SER A 621 37.81 -14.71 -26.93
CA SER A 621 37.59 -15.47 -25.71
C SER A 621 36.35 -16.37 -25.78
N GLN A 622 35.65 -16.41 -26.92
CA GLN A 622 34.42 -17.18 -27.09
C GLN A 622 34.56 -18.15 -28.27
N THR A 623 34.32 -19.44 -28.02
CA THR A 623 34.27 -20.48 -29.05
C THR A 623 32.90 -21.15 -29.04
N GLN A 624 32.67 -22.06 -29.99
CA GLN A 624 31.43 -22.84 -30.04
C GLN A 624 31.14 -23.59 -28.72
N ASP A 625 32.17 -24.10 -28.05
CA ASP A 625 32.02 -24.97 -26.88
C ASP A 625 32.61 -24.40 -25.57
N SER A 626 33.17 -23.19 -25.61
CA SER A 626 33.78 -22.54 -24.44
C SER A 626 33.55 -21.02 -24.38
N PHE A 627 33.54 -20.50 -23.16
CA PHE A 627 33.45 -19.09 -22.84
C PHE A 627 34.57 -18.74 -21.85
N CYS A 628 35.45 -17.81 -22.25
CA CYS A 628 36.64 -17.38 -21.50
C CYS A 628 37.49 -18.56 -20.99
N GLY A 629 37.71 -19.57 -21.84
CA GLY A 629 38.49 -20.76 -21.51
C GLY A 629 37.74 -21.85 -20.72
N VAL A 630 36.50 -21.59 -20.26
CA VAL A 630 35.67 -22.55 -19.52
C VAL A 630 34.70 -23.24 -20.48
N LYS A 631 34.56 -24.57 -20.38
CA LYS A 631 33.58 -25.32 -21.20
C LYS A 631 32.16 -24.91 -20.85
N MET A 632 31.28 -24.80 -21.86
CA MET A 632 29.89 -24.42 -21.63
C MET A 632 29.15 -25.36 -20.66
N GLU A 633 29.46 -26.66 -20.70
CA GLU A 633 28.89 -27.62 -19.75
C GLU A 633 29.26 -27.30 -18.29
N ASP A 634 30.51 -26.98 -18.01
CA ASP A 634 30.96 -26.61 -16.67
C ASP A 634 30.38 -25.23 -16.26
N LEU A 635 30.35 -24.28 -17.19
CA LEU A 635 29.78 -22.95 -16.96
C LEU A 635 28.30 -23.04 -16.56
N ILE A 636 27.51 -23.85 -17.27
CA ILE A 636 26.08 -24.00 -16.98
C ILE A 636 25.92 -24.72 -15.65
N THR A 637 26.60 -25.84 -15.43
CA THR A 637 26.29 -26.75 -14.31
C THR A 637 26.95 -26.39 -12.99
N LYS A 638 28.08 -25.66 -13.00
CA LYS A 638 28.90 -25.42 -11.80
C LYS A 638 29.05 -23.95 -11.42
N PHE A 639 28.87 -23.02 -12.35
CA PHE A 639 29.14 -21.60 -12.07
C PHE A 639 27.88 -20.88 -11.59
N SER A 640 28.05 -20.00 -10.60
CA SER A 640 27.09 -18.94 -10.35
C SER A 640 27.17 -17.89 -11.46
N PHE A 641 26.08 -17.18 -11.73
CA PHE A 641 26.10 -16.10 -12.70
C PHE A 641 27.01 -14.96 -12.24
N THR A 642 27.14 -14.75 -10.92
CA THR A 642 28.16 -13.87 -10.34
C THR A 642 29.57 -14.24 -10.79
N ARG A 643 29.93 -15.53 -10.75
CA ARG A 643 31.25 -16.02 -11.20
C ARG A 643 31.43 -15.87 -12.70
N THR A 644 30.39 -16.14 -13.47
CA THR A 644 30.39 -15.94 -14.93
C THR A 644 30.59 -14.47 -15.31
N ALA A 645 29.97 -13.54 -14.58
CA ALA A 645 30.14 -12.11 -14.80
C ALA A 645 31.56 -11.63 -14.45
N PHE A 646 32.17 -12.18 -13.40
CA PHE A 646 33.59 -11.93 -13.13
C PHE A 646 34.47 -12.48 -14.25
N LEU A 647 34.22 -13.71 -14.69
CA LEU A 647 34.97 -14.36 -15.75
C LEU A 647 34.90 -13.58 -17.07
N SER A 648 33.73 -13.04 -17.43
CA SER A 648 33.57 -12.25 -18.66
C SER A 648 34.32 -10.91 -18.63
N LEU A 649 34.50 -10.36 -17.42
CA LEU A 649 35.22 -9.11 -17.20
C LEU A 649 36.74 -9.32 -17.15
N MET A 650 37.18 -10.35 -16.45
CA MET A 650 38.58 -10.54 -16.06
C MET A 650 39.34 -11.54 -16.94
N GLY A 651 38.62 -12.33 -17.76
CA GLY A 651 39.22 -13.39 -18.58
C GLY A 651 39.81 -14.56 -17.77
N ARG A 652 39.58 -14.59 -16.44
CA ARG A 652 40.03 -15.63 -15.52
C ARG A 652 39.01 -15.88 -14.41
N GLU A 653 39.13 -17.02 -13.74
CA GLU A 653 38.30 -17.32 -12.58
C GLU A 653 38.69 -16.50 -11.34
N PRO A 654 37.71 -16.09 -10.51
CA PRO A 654 37.98 -15.46 -9.22
C PRO A 654 38.29 -16.52 -8.15
N ASN A 655 39.12 -16.14 -7.17
CA ASN A 655 39.13 -16.82 -5.88
C ASN A 655 37.92 -16.42 -5.02
N ASP A 656 37.67 -17.12 -3.92
CA ASP A 656 36.48 -16.91 -3.09
C ASP A 656 36.39 -15.50 -2.48
N LYS A 657 37.53 -14.87 -2.17
CA LYS A 657 37.58 -13.50 -1.65
C LYS A 657 37.21 -12.49 -2.74
N GLU A 658 37.81 -12.61 -3.92
CA GLU A 658 37.49 -11.77 -5.08
C GLU A 658 36.02 -11.89 -5.47
N LEU A 659 35.48 -13.11 -5.50
CA LEU A 659 34.08 -13.34 -5.85
C LEU A 659 33.12 -12.63 -4.88
N PHE A 660 33.41 -12.69 -3.58
CA PHE A 660 32.62 -12.00 -2.57
C PHE A 660 32.75 -10.46 -2.68
N GLU A 661 33.95 -9.93 -2.85
CA GLU A 661 34.14 -8.48 -3.03
C GLU A 661 33.45 -7.97 -4.30
N PHE A 662 33.49 -8.75 -5.38
CA PHE A 662 32.83 -8.42 -6.64
C PHE A 662 31.30 -8.42 -6.49
N GLN A 663 30.76 -9.39 -5.75
CA GLN A 663 29.35 -9.41 -5.39
C GLN A 663 28.93 -8.15 -4.61
N VAL A 664 29.69 -7.79 -3.58
CA VAL A 664 29.43 -6.58 -2.77
C VAL A 664 29.44 -5.35 -3.66
N LEU A 665 30.45 -5.22 -4.52
CA LEU A 665 30.55 -4.15 -5.50
C LEU A 665 29.30 -4.03 -6.36
N LEU A 666 28.85 -5.12 -7.01
CA LEU A 666 27.66 -5.14 -7.86
C LEU A 666 26.39 -4.72 -7.10
N GLY A 667 26.21 -5.16 -5.86
CA GLY A 667 25.02 -4.83 -5.08
C GLY A 667 24.96 -3.37 -4.61
N LEU A 668 26.11 -2.75 -4.32
CA LEU A 668 26.18 -1.33 -3.92
C LEU A 668 25.75 -0.36 -5.03
N ILE A 669 25.95 -0.75 -6.29
CA ILE A 669 25.69 0.11 -7.46
C ILE A 669 24.36 -0.17 -8.16
N ILE A 670 23.49 -1.01 -7.57
CA ILE A 670 22.16 -1.37 -8.13
C ILE A 670 21.35 -0.13 -8.48
N THR A 671 21.24 0.81 -7.53
CA THR A 671 20.47 2.03 -7.72
C THR A 671 20.99 3.15 -6.83
N ASN A 672 20.83 4.39 -7.29
CA ASN A 672 21.01 5.61 -6.49
C ASN A 672 19.73 6.48 -6.52
N GLY A 673 18.58 5.81 -6.65
CA GLY A 673 17.26 6.42 -6.68
C GLY A 673 16.69 6.70 -8.08
N PRO A 674 15.40 7.05 -8.14
CA PRO A 674 14.62 7.11 -9.38
C PRO A 674 14.90 8.33 -10.26
N GLY A 675 15.60 9.34 -9.71
CA GLY A 675 16.03 10.54 -10.42
C GLY A 675 17.34 10.39 -11.19
N THR A 676 18.03 9.26 -11.08
CA THR A 676 19.30 9.03 -11.79
C THR A 676 19.09 9.01 -13.30
N ILE A 677 20.01 9.59 -14.07
CA ILE A 677 19.85 9.70 -15.53
C ILE A 677 19.76 8.32 -16.21
N SER A 678 20.43 7.29 -15.68
CA SER A 678 20.29 5.89 -16.13
C SER A 678 18.85 5.34 -15.94
N ALA A 679 18.21 5.64 -14.80
CA ALA A 679 16.82 5.24 -14.55
C ALA A 679 15.84 6.06 -15.41
N GLN A 680 16.10 7.35 -15.59
CA GLN A 680 15.30 8.23 -16.43
C GLN A 680 15.38 7.84 -17.91
N GLY A 681 16.56 7.42 -18.39
CA GLY A 681 16.74 6.87 -19.74
C GLY A 681 15.91 5.60 -19.95
N ALA A 682 15.94 4.68 -18.98
CA ALA A 682 15.13 3.47 -19.02
C ALA A 682 13.61 3.76 -19.02
N LYS A 683 13.12 4.60 -18.10
CA LYS A 683 11.70 4.99 -18.02
C LYS A 683 11.23 5.85 -19.20
N GLY A 684 12.11 6.68 -19.73
CA GLY A 684 11.88 7.46 -20.94
C GLY A 684 11.64 6.55 -22.14
N ALA A 685 12.44 5.50 -22.29
CA ALA A 685 12.27 4.51 -23.34
C ALA A 685 10.96 3.71 -23.21
N VAL A 686 10.55 3.36 -21.98
CA VAL A 686 9.21 2.78 -21.72
C VAL A 686 8.10 3.77 -22.08
N SER A 687 8.23 5.04 -21.66
CA SER A 687 7.26 6.11 -22.01
C SER A 687 7.14 6.32 -23.51
N ALA A 688 8.22 6.11 -24.27
CA ALA A 688 8.18 6.22 -25.72
C ALA A 688 7.33 5.11 -26.39
N ASP A 689 7.10 3.97 -25.73
CA ASP A 689 6.18 2.92 -26.22
C ASP A 689 4.75 3.05 -25.67
N GLY A 690 4.53 3.90 -24.67
CA GLY A 690 3.27 4.03 -23.96
C GLY A 690 3.04 2.90 -22.94
N PRO A 691 3.43 3.07 -21.65
CA PRO A 691 3.25 2.04 -20.63
C PRO A 691 1.78 1.63 -20.42
N GLU A 692 0.83 2.47 -20.81
CA GLU A 692 -0.61 2.18 -20.79
C GLU A 692 -1.01 1.00 -21.69
N VAL A 693 -0.16 0.63 -22.66
CA VAL A 693 -0.29 -0.59 -23.47
C VAL A 693 0.99 -1.42 -23.33
N PRO A 694 1.14 -2.17 -22.21
CA PRO A 694 2.39 -2.87 -21.88
C PRO A 694 2.99 -3.70 -23.00
N ASP A 695 2.17 -4.36 -23.83
CA ASP A 695 2.60 -5.21 -24.96
C ASP A 695 3.47 -4.50 -26.00
N ARG A 696 3.38 -3.17 -26.08
CA ARG A 696 4.21 -2.35 -26.98
C ARG A 696 5.61 -2.14 -26.43
N VAL A 697 5.77 -2.11 -25.10
CA VAL A 697 7.03 -1.80 -24.42
C VAL A 697 8.08 -2.84 -24.77
N GLN A 698 9.18 -2.39 -25.38
CA GLN A 698 10.29 -3.24 -25.77
C GLN A 698 11.37 -3.29 -24.68
N VAL A 699 11.52 -4.42 -23.98
CA VAL A 699 12.48 -4.56 -22.86
C VAL A 699 13.90 -4.21 -23.30
N ASN A 700 14.34 -4.72 -24.45
CA ASN A 700 15.67 -4.44 -24.97
C ASN A 700 15.89 -2.96 -25.30
N LYS A 701 14.90 -2.28 -25.90
CA LYS A 701 14.95 -0.84 -26.16
C LYS A 701 15.05 -0.05 -24.86
N CYS A 702 14.33 -0.48 -23.82
CA CYS A 702 14.38 0.16 -22.52
C CYS A 702 15.75 0.00 -21.85
N MET A 703 16.38 -1.17 -22.00
CA MET A 703 17.76 -1.41 -21.58
C MET A 703 18.77 -0.59 -22.41
N VAL A 704 18.54 -0.39 -23.71
CA VAL A 704 19.31 0.57 -24.52
C VAL A 704 19.14 2.00 -24.00
N GLY A 705 17.93 2.39 -23.58
CA GLY A 705 17.68 3.67 -22.90
C GLY A 705 18.53 3.84 -21.65
N PHE A 706 18.67 2.80 -20.83
CA PHE A 706 19.64 2.76 -19.73
C PHE A 706 21.08 2.93 -20.22
N LEU A 707 21.55 2.09 -21.15
CA LEU A 707 22.94 2.04 -21.60
C LEU A 707 23.38 3.37 -22.23
N THR A 708 22.53 3.99 -23.04
CA THR A 708 22.79 5.29 -23.70
C THR A 708 22.79 6.47 -22.72
N HIS A 709 22.24 6.30 -21.51
CA HIS A 709 22.25 7.29 -20.43
C HIS A 709 23.26 6.93 -19.34
N THR A 710 24.28 6.12 -19.68
CA THR A 710 25.49 5.91 -18.88
C THR A 710 26.70 6.34 -19.70
N GLY A 711 27.80 6.71 -19.03
CA GLY A 711 29.00 7.21 -19.70
C GLY A 711 29.99 7.80 -18.72
N PHE A 712 31.02 8.47 -19.22
CA PHE A 712 32.06 9.07 -18.39
C PHE A 712 31.52 10.05 -17.33
N ALA A 713 30.48 10.81 -17.65
CA ALA A 713 29.84 11.73 -16.69
C ALA A 713 28.89 11.04 -15.68
N HIS A 714 28.35 9.87 -16.00
CA HIS A 714 27.43 9.11 -15.13
C HIS A 714 27.81 7.63 -15.16
N GLY A 715 28.70 7.27 -14.23
CA GLY A 715 29.35 5.96 -14.14
C GLY A 715 30.88 6.01 -14.20
N GLY A 716 31.48 7.13 -14.62
CA GLY A 716 32.93 7.26 -14.82
C GLY A 716 33.78 7.69 -13.61
N ASN A 717 33.19 8.17 -12.51
CA ASN A 717 33.94 8.62 -11.32
C ASN A 717 34.86 7.53 -10.74
N GLY A 718 34.48 6.25 -10.88
CA GLY A 718 35.30 5.13 -10.42
C GLY A 718 36.65 5.04 -11.15
N TYR A 719 36.69 5.42 -12.43
CA TYR A 719 37.93 5.49 -13.20
C TYR A 719 38.82 6.65 -12.76
N GLU A 720 38.26 7.86 -12.53
CA GLU A 720 39.05 9.00 -12.04
C GLU A 720 39.75 8.66 -10.72
N ALA A 721 39.05 7.94 -9.84
CA ALA A 721 39.61 7.41 -8.60
C ALA A 721 40.70 6.35 -8.83
N ALA A 722 40.48 5.42 -9.76
CA ALA A 722 41.49 4.41 -10.12
C ALA A 722 42.75 5.05 -10.71
N ALA A 723 42.62 6.01 -11.64
CA ALA A 723 43.72 6.75 -12.23
C ALA A 723 44.49 7.57 -11.20
N PHE A 724 43.78 8.23 -10.27
CA PHE A 724 44.38 8.92 -9.14
C PHE A 724 45.23 7.96 -8.28
N LEU A 725 44.66 6.81 -7.89
CA LEU A 725 45.38 5.81 -7.08
C LEU A 725 46.56 5.19 -7.84
N ILE A 726 46.40 4.85 -9.11
CA ILE A 726 47.50 4.37 -9.96
C ILE A 726 48.65 5.38 -9.93
N LYS A 727 48.37 6.68 -10.11
CA LYS A 727 49.39 7.73 -10.03
C LYS A 727 50.10 7.77 -8.67
N GLN A 728 49.37 7.62 -7.56
CA GLN A 728 49.97 7.63 -6.22
C GLN A 728 50.85 6.41 -5.93
N PHE A 729 50.50 5.25 -6.51
CA PHE A 729 51.15 3.97 -6.21
C PHE A 729 52.10 3.48 -7.32
N LYS A 730 52.16 4.15 -8.47
CA LYS A 730 52.94 3.73 -9.66
C LYS A 730 54.38 3.40 -9.34
N ASP A 731 55.06 4.32 -8.63
CA ASP A 731 56.48 4.25 -8.29
C ASP A 731 56.76 3.56 -6.94
N THR A 732 55.75 2.91 -6.35
CA THR A 732 55.89 2.19 -5.08
C THR A 732 56.24 0.71 -5.30
N SER A 733 56.69 0.05 -4.23
CA SER A 733 56.95 -1.40 -4.21
C SER A 733 55.70 -2.27 -4.05
N LEU A 734 54.49 -1.70 -4.14
CA LEU A 734 53.23 -2.42 -3.92
C LEU A 734 53.01 -3.50 -5.00
N LYS A 735 53.10 -4.77 -4.60
CA LYS A 735 52.86 -5.92 -5.49
C LYS A 735 51.41 -6.38 -5.50
N ALA A 736 50.79 -6.42 -4.34
CA ALA A 736 49.41 -6.86 -4.15
C ALA A 736 48.69 -5.89 -3.22
N ALA A 737 47.39 -5.67 -3.47
CA ALA A 737 46.59 -4.68 -2.76
C ALA A 737 45.79 -5.28 -1.60
N ASP A 738 45.91 -6.60 -1.37
CA ASP A 738 45.19 -7.40 -0.37
C ASP A 738 46.05 -7.82 0.83
N GLU A 739 47.32 -7.39 0.88
CA GLU A 739 48.27 -7.71 1.95
C GLU A 739 48.45 -6.55 2.94
N LYS A 740 48.29 -6.81 4.24
CA LYS A 740 48.51 -5.80 5.30
C LYS A 740 49.98 -5.40 5.45
N ASP A 741 50.91 -6.34 5.24
CA ASP A 741 52.35 -6.08 5.36
C ASP A 741 52.95 -5.66 4.02
N HIS A 742 52.45 -4.57 3.46
CA HIS A 742 52.87 -4.05 2.16
C HIS A 742 54.14 -3.18 2.22
N GLY A 743 54.67 -2.91 3.42
CA GLY A 743 55.93 -2.15 3.63
C GLY A 743 55.87 -0.66 3.25
N LEU A 744 54.68 -0.07 3.09
CA LEU A 744 54.50 1.34 2.73
C LEU A 744 54.03 2.16 3.92
N ASN A 745 54.53 3.40 4.06
CA ASN A 745 54.02 4.38 5.01
C ASN A 745 52.85 5.18 4.40
N LEU A 746 51.63 4.61 4.47
CA LEU A 746 50.45 5.22 3.86
C LEU A 746 50.13 6.60 4.46
N GLU A 747 50.38 6.82 5.76
CA GLU A 747 50.14 8.11 6.41
C GLU A 747 51.03 9.22 5.82
N GLU A 748 52.32 8.92 5.61
CA GLU A 748 53.27 9.86 5.01
C GLU A 748 52.94 10.14 3.54
N MET A 749 52.64 9.10 2.76
CA MET A 749 52.21 9.24 1.36
C MET A 749 50.97 10.14 1.24
N ALA A 750 49.96 9.88 2.07
CA ALA A 750 48.73 10.65 2.12
C ALA A 750 48.95 12.11 2.54
N LEU A 751 49.81 12.35 3.54
CA LEU A 751 50.14 13.70 4.01
C LEU A 751 50.88 14.51 2.94
N ASN A 752 51.80 13.89 2.20
CA ASN A 752 52.52 14.54 1.10
C ASN A 752 51.56 14.90 -0.05
N CYS A 753 50.70 13.95 -0.47
CA CYS A 753 49.65 14.21 -1.46
C CYS A 753 48.72 15.36 -1.03
N ALA A 754 48.31 15.39 0.23
CA ALA A 754 47.47 16.45 0.77
C ALA A 754 48.16 17.83 0.71
N LYS A 755 49.45 17.94 1.06
CA LYS A 755 50.21 19.20 0.97
C LYS A 755 50.31 19.69 -0.46
N GLU A 756 50.69 18.82 -1.39
CA GLU A 756 50.80 19.14 -2.83
C GLU A 756 49.46 19.64 -3.39
N TYR A 757 48.37 18.95 -3.07
CA TYR A 757 47.03 19.37 -3.47
C TYR A 757 46.62 20.70 -2.84
N GLY A 758 46.99 20.95 -1.57
CA GLY A 758 46.78 22.23 -0.91
C GLY A 758 47.46 23.40 -1.64
N GLU A 759 48.71 23.22 -2.03
CA GLU A 759 49.46 24.21 -2.83
C GLU A 759 48.83 24.43 -4.20
N TYR A 760 48.46 23.36 -4.91
CA TYR A 760 47.76 23.42 -6.20
C TYR A 760 46.44 24.19 -6.07
N LYS A 761 45.61 23.85 -5.10
CA LYS A 761 44.33 24.51 -4.82
C LYS A 761 44.49 26.00 -4.53
N ASN A 762 45.51 26.38 -3.77
CA ASN A 762 45.81 27.78 -3.47
C ASN A 762 46.25 28.54 -4.73
N LYS A 763 47.10 27.95 -5.57
CA LYS A 763 47.52 28.52 -6.87
C LYS A 763 46.33 28.74 -7.81
N GLN A 764 45.43 27.74 -7.93
CA GLN A 764 44.24 27.84 -8.79
C GLN A 764 43.27 28.93 -8.32
N LYS A 765 43.05 29.04 -7.01
CA LYS A 765 42.24 30.13 -6.44
C LYS A 765 42.85 31.51 -6.67
N ALA A 766 44.18 31.63 -6.58
CA ALA A 766 44.88 32.89 -6.81
C ALA A 766 44.70 33.42 -8.26
N ILE A 767 44.56 32.51 -9.24
CA ILE A 767 44.29 32.87 -10.65
C ILE A 767 42.80 32.94 -11.00
N GLY A 768 41.90 32.88 -10.00
CA GLY A 768 40.46 32.98 -10.19
C GLY A 768 39.78 31.74 -10.78
N ASN A 769 40.50 30.61 -10.93
CA ASN A 769 39.90 29.37 -11.38
C ASN A 769 39.15 28.71 -10.21
N LEU A 770 37.82 28.73 -10.26
CA LEU A 770 36.95 28.09 -9.27
C LEU A 770 36.58 26.65 -9.65
N SER A 771 36.90 26.21 -10.87
CA SER A 771 36.62 24.89 -11.44
C SER A 771 37.89 24.04 -11.54
N TYR A 772 38.78 24.15 -10.56
CA TYR A 772 40.00 23.34 -10.50
C TYR A 772 39.67 21.86 -10.19
N GLU A 773 40.58 20.98 -10.60
CA GLU A 773 40.47 19.54 -10.40
C GLU A 773 40.45 19.21 -8.90
N LYS A 774 39.49 18.40 -8.47
CA LYS A 774 39.35 17.97 -7.08
C LYS A 774 39.89 16.56 -6.94
N ILE A 775 40.42 16.22 -5.78
CA ILE A 775 40.70 14.82 -5.44
C ILE A 775 39.37 14.04 -5.58
N PRO A 776 39.35 12.97 -6.39
CA PRO A 776 38.15 12.17 -6.57
C PRO A 776 37.78 11.45 -5.28
N CYS A 777 36.49 11.16 -5.12
CA CYS A 777 35.95 10.29 -4.07
C CYS A 777 36.16 10.73 -2.60
N VAL A 778 36.65 11.94 -2.35
CA VAL A 778 36.72 12.54 -1.02
C VAL A 778 35.63 13.60 -0.84
N ASN A 779 34.96 13.57 0.32
CA ASN A 779 33.81 14.41 0.71
C ASN A 779 32.46 14.04 0.05
N HIS A 780 31.35 14.46 0.65
CA HIS A 780 30.00 14.19 0.14
C HIS A 780 29.06 15.40 0.35
N PRO A 781 28.20 15.77 -0.61
CA PRO A 781 27.35 16.97 -0.50
C PRO A 781 26.32 16.91 0.64
N ILE A 782 25.95 15.68 1.05
CA ILE A 782 24.94 15.39 2.08
C ILE A 782 25.58 15.15 3.46
N PHE A 783 26.71 14.42 3.51
CA PHE A 783 27.35 14.02 4.76
C PHE A 783 28.46 15.01 5.14
N LYS A 784 28.07 16.19 5.64
CA LYS A 784 28.97 17.30 5.96
C LYS A 784 28.60 18.00 7.26
N GLY A 785 29.53 18.77 7.82
CA GLY A 785 29.27 19.67 8.96
C GLY A 785 29.54 19.08 10.34
N LYS A 786 30.21 17.93 10.42
CA LYS A 786 30.77 17.36 11.65
C LYS A 786 32.29 17.46 11.64
N GLU A 787 32.92 17.38 12.82
CA GLU A 787 34.40 17.35 12.96
C GLU A 787 35.02 16.19 12.16
N VAL A 788 34.36 15.03 12.18
CA VAL A 788 34.65 13.89 11.31
C VAL A 788 33.37 13.49 10.60
N ASN A 789 33.41 13.55 9.27
CA ASN A 789 32.28 13.18 8.42
C ASN A 789 32.41 11.71 8.01
N TYR A 790 31.28 10.99 7.99
CA TYR A 790 31.22 9.58 7.60
C TYR A 790 30.14 9.38 6.54
N ASP A 791 30.43 8.57 5.52
CA ASP A 791 29.42 8.01 4.63
C ASP A 791 28.97 6.66 5.23
N PRO A 792 27.70 6.51 5.63
CA PRO A 792 27.23 5.29 6.29
C PRO A 792 27.40 4.03 5.42
N ARG A 793 27.48 4.18 4.09
CA ARG A 793 27.67 3.07 3.16
C ARG A 793 29.10 2.58 3.17
N GLU A 794 30.06 3.50 3.20
CA GLU A 794 31.49 3.16 3.29
C GLU A 794 31.80 2.47 4.62
N VAL A 795 31.31 3.04 5.73
CA VAL A 795 31.47 2.44 7.07
C VAL A 795 30.92 1.02 7.13
N PHE A 796 29.76 0.76 6.50
CA PHE A 796 29.19 -0.58 6.40
C PHE A 796 30.12 -1.55 5.66
N VAL A 797 30.63 -1.15 4.50
CA VAL A 797 31.51 -2.02 3.69
C VAL A 797 32.83 -2.27 4.41
N ASN A 798 33.43 -1.24 5.01
CA ASN A 798 34.67 -1.39 5.77
C ASN A 798 34.50 -2.41 6.91
N LYS A 799 33.42 -2.28 7.70
CA LYS A 799 33.10 -3.25 8.76
C LYS A 799 32.87 -4.66 8.21
N LEU A 800 32.12 -4.79 7.11
CA LEU A 800 31.86 -6.09 6.47
C LEU A 800 33.16 -6.76 6.00
N PHE A 801 34.10 -5.99 5.46
CA PHE A 801 35.39 -6.48 5.00
C PHE A 801 36.29 -6.89 6.17
N GLU A 802 36.33 -6.09 7.24
CA GLU A 802 37.03 -6.44 8.48
C GLU A 802 36.52 -7.78 9.06
N GLU A 803 35.20 -7.96 9.16
CA GLU A 803 34.57 -9.20 9.65
C GLU A 803 34.90 -10.43 8.78
N LYS A 804 35.14 -10.22 7.48
CA LYS A 804 35.52 -11.27 6.51
C LYS A 804 37.03 -11.44 6.35
N GLY A 805 37.85 -10.68 7.07
CA GLY A 805 39.31 -10.70 6.93
C GLY A 805 39.80 -10.24 5.55
N LEU A 806 39.07 -9.31 4.93
CA LEU A 806 39.39 -8.71 3.64
C LEU A 806 40.09 -7.38 3.88
N TYR A 807 41.26 -7.20 3.28
CA TYR A 807 42.06 -5.99 3.37
C TYR A 807 42.15 -5.29 2.00
N ASN A 808 42.20 -3.96 2.00
CA ASN A 808 42.38 -3.16 0.79
C ASN A 808 43.26 -1.95 1.07
N VAL A 809 44.51 -1.98 0.58
CA VAL A 809 45.50 -0.92 0.80
C VAL A 809 45.05 0.45 0.29
N PHE A 810 44.24 0.50 -0.78
CA PHE A 810 43.77 1.75 -1.37
C PHE A 810 42.67 2.40 -0.52
N LEU A 811 41.84 1.58 0.14
CA LEU A 811 40.83 2.08 1.08
C LEU A 811 41.51 2.71 2.30
N ASP A 812 42.50 2.02 2.88
CA ASP A 812 43.32 2.53 3.97
C ASP A 812 44.06 3.83 3.56
N TYR A 813 44.55 3.90 2.33
CA TYR A 813 45.14 5.13 1.80
C TYR A 813 44.14 6.28 1.75
N TYR A 814 42.90 6.05 1.32
CA TYR A 814 41.85 7.09 1.35
C TYR A 814 41.52 7.56 2.77
N HIS A 815 41.45 6.66 3.76
CA HIS A 815 41.29 7.03 5.16
C HIS A 815 42.44 7.90 5.66
N ASN A 816 43.67 7.54 5.31
CA ASN A 816 44.85 8.35 5.62
C ASN A 816 44.83 9.70 4.88
N LEU A 817 44.34 9.75 3.63
CA LEU A 817 44.26 10.95 2.82
C LEU A 817 43.31 11.99 3.40
N VAL A 818 42.10 11.60 3.82
CA VAL A 818 41.15 12.54 4.43
C VAL A 818 41.68 13.10 5.76
N GLN A 819 42.44 12.30 6.52
CA GLN A 819 43.16 12.75 7.72
C GLN A 819 44.33 13.69 7.37
N GLY A 820 45.10 13.36 6.34
CA GLY A 820 46.20 14.17 5.82
C GLY A 820 45.72 15.55 5.35
N MET A 821 44.58 15.61 4.65
CA MET A 821 43.96 16.87 4.22
C MET A 821 43.57 17.78 5.39
N PHE A 822 43.08 17.21 6.48
CA PHE A 822 42.79 17.95 7.71
C PHE A 822 44.08 18.42 8.39
N LYS A 823 45.07 17.53 8.58
CA LYS A 823 46.38 17.85 9.17
C LYS A 823 47.13 18.93 8.38
N ALA A 824 47.05 18.89 7.05
CA ALA A 824 47.64 19.88 6.15
C ALA A 824 46.81 21.17 6.00
N LYS A 825 45.69 21.31 6.73
CA LYS A 825 44.77 22.47 6.71
C LYS A 825 44.17 22.76 5.32
N VAL A 826 44.03 21.74 4.48
CA VAL A 826 43.39 21.82 3.16
C VAL A 826 41.86 21.78 3.27
N SER A 827 41.37 21.05 4.28
CA SER A 827 39.98 21.01 4.73
C SER A 827 39.85 21.52 6.17
N LYS A 828 38.65 22.01 6.53
CA LYS A 828 38.35 22.47 7.88
C LYS A 828 38.06 21.32 8.85
N ASP A 829 37.45 20.26 8.33
CA ASP A 829 37.05 19.06 9.05
C ASP A 829 37.63 17.84 8.32
N VAL A 830 37.60 16.66 8.95
CA VAL A 830 37.94 15.41 8.25
C VAL A 830 36.78 15.06 7.30
N TYR A 831 37.08 15.00 6.01
CA TYR A 831 36.12 14.61 4.99
C TYR A 831 35.78 13.12 5.08
N CYS A 832 34.56 12.75 4.66
CA CYS A 832 34.22 11.35 4.50
C CYS A 832 34.90 10.78 3.24
N VAL A 833 35.25 9.49 3.29
CA VAL A 833 35.46 8.69 2.08
C VAL A 833 34.08 8.34 1.53
N ASN A 834 33.83 8.65 0.26
CA ASN A 834 32.50 8.40 -0.33
C ASN A 834 32.37 6.95 -0.82
N ILE A 835 31.14 6.54 -1.12
CA ILE A 835 30.89 5.20 -1.67
C ILE A 835 31.58 4.94 -3.02
N ASP A 836 31.79 5.98 -3.84
CA ASP A 836 32.48 5.84 -5.13
C ASP A 836 33.96 5.44 -4.95
N ALA A 837 34.61 5.86 -3.86
CA ALA A 837 35.96 5.40 -3.50
C ALA A 837 35.96 3.91 -3.22
N VAL A 838 35.01 3.43 -2.42
CA VAL A 838 34.85 2.00 -2.07
C VAL A 838 34.66 1.17 -3.34
N ILE A 839 33.82 1.64 -4.26
CA ILE A 839 33.58 0.98 -5.54
C ILE A 839 34.88 0.91 -6.35
N ALA A 840 35.60 2.02 -6.48
CA ALA A 840 36.85 2.09 -7.26
C ALA A 840 37.96 1.19 -6.67
N VAL A 841 38.13 1.21 -5.34
CA VAL A 841 39.23 0.50 -4.67
C VAL A 841 39.03 -1.01 -4.70
N ILE A 842 37.78 -1.50 -4.65
CA ILE A 842 37.48 -2.93 -4.76
C ILE A 842 37.93 -3.46 -6.13
N LEU A 843 37.54 -2.77 -7.20
CA LEU A 843 37.92 -3.18 -8.54
C LEU A 843 39.42 -3.02 -8.77
N LEU A 844 40.01 -1.87 -8.39
CA LEU A 844 41.43 -1.65 -8.59
C LEU A 844 42.27 -2.72 -7.89
N LYS A 845 41.86 -3.14 -6.68
CA LYS A 845 42.48 -4.26 -5.97
C LYS A 845 42.48 -5.56 -6.79
N MET A 846 41.36 -5.89 -7.46
CA MET A 846 41.23 -7.12 -8.26
C MET A 846 42.12 -7.14 -9.51
N VAL A 847 42.40 -5.98 -10.10
CA VAL A 847 43.21 -5.84 -11.33
C VAL A 847 44.66 -5.44 -11.07
N TRP A 848 45.01 -5.07 -9.83
CA TRP A 848 46.31 -4.45 -9.52
C TRP A 848 47.50 -5.34 -9.85
N LYS A 849 47.38 -6.64 -9.56
CA LYS A 849 48.47 -7.60 -9.75
C LYS A 849 48.80 -7.78 -11.22
N GLU A 850 47.78 -7.90 -12.05
CA GLU A 850 47.87 -8.02 -13.51
C GLU A 850 48.39 -6.72 -14.13
N TYR A 851 47.92 -5.56 -13.65
CA TYR A 851 48.44 -4.25 -14.06
C TYR A 851 49.94 -4.12 -13.76
N LYS A 852 50.39 -4.45 -12.53
CA LYS A 852 51.81 -4.42 -12.16
C LYS A 852 52.65 -5.44 -12.91
N ALA A 853 52.05 -6.55 -13.35
CA ALA A 853 52.69 -7.54 -14.20
C ALA A 853 52.74 -7.15 -15.69
N GLY A 854 52.12 -6.03 -16.08
CA GLY A 854 52.04 -5.57 -17.47
C GLY A 854 51.07 -6.37 -18.33
N GLN A 855 50.15 -7.12 -17.72
CA GLN A 855 49.13 -7.91 -18.40
C GLN A 855 47.87 -7.11 -18.73
N LEU A 856 47.63 -6.01 -18.00
CA LEU A 856 46.55 -5.05 -18.24
C LEU A 856 47.14 -3.64 -18.35
N ASP A 857 46.56 -2.83 -19.23
CA ASP A 857 46.87 -1.40 -19.31
C ASP A 857 45.80 -0.53 -18.60
N GLU A 858 46.01 0.79 -18.58
CA GLU A 858 45.06 1.71 -17.95
C GLU A 858 43.68 1.75 -18.64
N ARG A 859 43.63 1.45 -19.94
CA ARG A 859 42.39 1.39 -20.73
C ARG A 859 41.59 0.13 -20.39
N ASP A 860 42.26 -0.99 -20.13
CA ASP A 860 41.61 -2.22 -19.66
C ASP A 860 40.95 -1.99 -18.29
N ILE A 861 41.62 -1.28 -17.38
CA ILE A 861 41.07 -0.92 -16.07
C ILE A 861 39.86 0.01 -16.21
N GLU A 862 39.93 1.00 -17.10
CA GLU A 862 38.80 1.89 -17.42
C GLU A 862 37.59 1.11 -17.94
N ASN A 863 37.82 0.22 -18.91
CA ASN A 863 36.78 -0.62 -19.49
C ASN A 863 36.16 -1.54 -18.45
N ALA A 864 36.98 -2.15 -17.58
CA ALA A 864 36.50 -3.02 -16.52
C ALA A 864 35.67 -2.25 -15.48
N SER A 865 36.11 -1.04 -15.12
CA SER A 865 35.40 -0.15 -14.20
C SER A 865 34.03 0.20 -14.70
N PHE A 866 33.97 0.60 -15.97
CA PHE A 866 32.72 1.02 -16.55
C PHE A 866 31.78 -0.16 -16.80
N THR A 867 32.29 -1.30 -17.26
CA THR A 867 31.49 -2.52 -17.47
C THR A 867 30.89 -3.05 -16.17
N THR A 868 31.66 -3.03 -15.08
CA THR A 868 31.16 -3.41 -13.74
C THR A 868 30.01 -2.51 -13.31
N PHE A 869 30.13 -1.19 -13.56
CA PHE A 869 29.04 -0.26 -13.32
C PHE A 869 27.76 -0.64 -14.09
N LEU A 870 27.90 -1.04 -15.36
CA LEU A 870 26.77 -1.49 -16.17
C LEU A 870 26.10 -2.74 -15.59
N PHE A 871 26.89 -3.74 -15.17
CA PHE A 871 26.35 -4.98 -14.59
C PHE A 871 25.50 -4.73 -13.36
N GLY A 872 25.99 -3.96 -12.39
CA GLY A 872 25.19 -3.68 -11.21
C GLY A 872 24.01 -2.75 -11.50
N ARG A 873 24.20 -1.70 -12.32
CA ARG A 873 23.13 -0.74 -12.63
C ARG A 873 21.99 -1.34 -13.46
N MET A 874 22.25 -2.39 -14.25
CA MET A 874 21.21 -3.07 -15.01
C MET A 874 20.11 -3.65 -14.11
N ILE A 875 20.45 -4.07 -12.89
CA ILE A 875 19.50 -4.61 -11.90
C ILE A 875 18.44 -3.56 -11.55
N GLY A 876 18.89 -2.38 -11.13
CA GLY A 876 17.98 -1.29 -10.78
C GLY A 876 17.20 -0.77 -11.97
N CYS A 877 17.84 -0.64 -13.13
CA CYS A 877 17.16 -0.20 -14.35
C CYS A 877 16.10 -1.19 -14.82
N ALA A 878 16.32 -2.50 -14.73
CA ALA A 878 15.30 -3.49 -15.05
C ALA A 878 14.09 -3.40 -14.11
N ALA A 879 14.30 -3.16 -12.81
CA ALA A 879 13.22 -2.90 -11.87
C ALA A 879 12.44 -1.63 -12.22
N GLU A 880 13.11 -0.55 -12.62
CA GLU A 880 12.45 0.69 -13.09
C GLU A 880 11.65 0.47 -14.38
N ILE A 881 12.14 -0.37 -15.30
CA ILE A 881 11.45 -0.70 -16.56
C ILE A 881 10.17 -1.48 -16.26
N ASP A 882 10.25 -2.53 -15.43
CA ASP A 882 9.08 -3.30 -15.02
C ASP A 882 8.06 -2.44 -14.27
N ASP A 883 8.53 -1.65 -13.30
CA ASP A 883 7.65 -0.80 -12.50
C ASP A 883 6.99 0.28 -13.35
N HIS A 884 7.71 0.95 -14.26
CA HIS A 884 7.10 1.95 -15.16
C HIS A 884 6.16 1.32 -16.19
N THR A 885 6.43 0.09 -16.65
CA THR A 885 5.52 -0.62 -17.55
C THR A 885 4.17 -0.88 -16.86
N ASN A 886 4.22 -1.33 -15.61
CA ASN A 886 3.04 -1.71 -14.84
C ASN A 886 2.29 -0.54 -14.17
N ARG A 887 3.02 0.46 -13.68
CA ARG A 887 2.52 1.58 -12.87
C ARG A 887 2.68 2.94 -13.56
N GLY A 888 3.49 3.05 -14.60
CA GLY A 888 3.75 4.32 -15.27
C GLY A 888 2.60 4.83 -16.12
N ARG A 889 2.59 6.15 -16.29
CA ARG A 889 1.98 6.88 -17.41
C ARG A 889 3.09 7.48 -18.26
N ASN A 890 2.75 7.92 -19.47
CA ASN A 890 3.67 8.70 -20.32
C ASN A 890 4.35 9.83 -19.52
N MET A 891 5.69 9.79 -19.45
CA MET A 891 6.48 10.83 -18.79
C MET A 891 6.63 12.05 -19.68
N ASP A 892 6.30 13.23 -19.14
CA ASP A 892 6.68 14.50 -19.75
C ASP A 892 8.12 14.86 -19.33
N THR A 893 9.07 14.56 -20.20
CA THR A 893 10.50 14.84 -19.97
C THR A 893 10.88 16.29 -20.27
N ARG A 894 9.96 17.12 -20.81
CA ARG A 894 10.24 18.52 -21.11
C ARG A 894 10.52 19.31 -19.82
N THR A 895 11.47 20.22 -19.90
CA THR A 895 11.66 21.26 -18.87
C THR A 895 10.56 22.30 -19.06
N ALA A 896 9.83 22.60 -17.98
CA ALA A 896 8.80 23.65 -18.03
C ALA A 896 9.43 24.96 -18.51
N ALA A 897 8.77 25.67 -19.42
CA ALA A 897 9.28 26.92 -19.98
C ALA A 897 9.67 27.95 -18.90
N SER A 898 8.96 27.94 -17.76
CA SER A 898 9.26 28.77 -16.59
C SER A 898 10.61 28.49 -15.91
N LYS A 899 11.24 27.35 -16.20
CA LYS A 899 12.59 26.97 -15.73
C LYS A 899 13.67 27.15 -16.79
N CYS A 900 13.29 27.56 -18.00
CA CYS A 900 14.22 27.90 -19.07
C CYS A 900 14.49 29.40 -19.04
N VAL A 901 15.74 29.81 -19.20
CA VAL A 901 16.11 31.22 -19.38
C VAL A 901 16.64 31.37 -20.79
N TYR A 902 16.13 32.36 -21.52
CA TYR A 902 16.69 32.71 -22.82
C TYR A 902 18.02 33.43 -22.59
N VAL A 903 19.11 32.86 -23.09
CA VAL A 903 20.42 33.49 -23.06
C VAL A 903 20.62 34.17 -24.42
N ASN A 904 20.56 35.50 -24.42
CA ASN A 904 20.87 36.33 -25.58
C ASN A 904 22.37 36.35 -25.87
#